data_AF-A0A971Q5J7-F1
#
_entry.id   AF-A0A971Q5J7-F1
#
_cell.length_a   1.000
_cell.length_b   1.000
_cell.length_c   1.000
_cell.angle_alpha   90.00
_cell.angle_beta   90.00
_cell.angle_gamma   90.00
#
_symmetry.space_group_name_H-M   'P 1'
#
loop_
_entity.id
_entity.type
_entity.pdbx_description
1 polymer ?
#
loop_
_entity_poly.entity_id
_entity_poly.type
_entity_poly.pdbx_seq_one_letter_code
_entity_poly.pdbx_strand_id
1 'polypeptide(L)'
;MRRSFSAVAVWLLVGASAVAAGPLAEGKFVTVKDGHLWYDGQRLRLWGTNFVCDVKRQGKDLELTFERMADAGINGVRLNLFDGTFLEGVEGRTYPIVPVVKDSGSAMDRLDHAIALAKQHGMFFWISLSTYRHPTEADYDAMPDDGTREEWNQLIKEDVFGHIVYYDRRAERVFEEYARSLIEHVNPYTGKRWADEEAIGLYEVFNENGFVEQVLRTTPTGIKKKRLTQRWNEWLKERYATQEALVAAWGNLNEGESLADGTVEFAPTLAGVQVEKAGYQKEFVVKEGDLGSYPYARGEDVVRFAVELYTGHTARFIAFLRSLAPEGVGINVVPVTPTGRFGNSLQNYWAATCGDFASYGIYGFGMRPWEVKPDDPYYPYVVRVNGHPLMEQPIDLVRVPNKPHLIYECNDSRPNPYATEFYARMAAFASWQDYDGVFWFYWDDRGYQPTLTSDQDYLNVRMPIPDTSYPNAGLIMANDEAVLAASKAAGALFRSGALPAACEPVTATFGRDILLNLAHRGLGPLEDTGGMDLALRQHVWRRGLRTVFDPEADTVLPEASYGDEPRIAMGPVAQFDWSDRRGFIRVDSPSAKMYTGFLKPSLVFDGGVEVRGIDRQFGMIALVAQDGLPLERSRSILVAAISRSRNTGMEITPEALSTKDLWQQGLAQMCGRPGAAPAVVDRIDCEIRAPWLAGMNYEKRSFIRETFESGKLGSGKLVLRGYEPTFYARLTRPATRAVKKLLIAGNSITRHPPADHLGWQGNWGMAATAPEKDFAHRLHAYLCEAQSDPKPELIIENLFEGDGLAGKENLFAAFASYQADLVLIQVGDNTSLDIANEETLTKPYAKLLAMLKEANPDALVCGVSMWGACPQRNALMKAACDAQGAPWLYISHLIGDEQYRAVSEGHFENGGVNWHPGDRGMKAIADALWTQLRPMLAE
;
A
#
# COMPACT_ATOMS: atom_id res chain seq x y z
N MET A 1 -37.02 13.94 10.96
CA MET A 1 -36.82 13.40 12.33
C MET A 1 -35.50 12.64 12.34
N ARG A 2 -34.67 12.91 13.35
CA ARG A 2 -33.24 12.56 13.43
C ARG A 2 -33.03 11.04 13.57
N ARG A 3 -32.13 10.47 12.77
CA ARG A 3 -31.30 9.32 13.17
C ARG A 3 -29.84 9.65 12.88
N SER A 4 -29.22 10.24 13.90
CA SER A 4 -27.77 10.25 14.11
C SER A 4 -27.34 8.81 14.39
N PHE A 5 -26.93 8.08 13.35
CA PHE A 5 -26.04 6.94 13.55
C PHE A 5 -24.62 7.50 13.50
N SER A 6 -23.93 7.41 14.63
CA SER A 6 -22.58 7.92 14.85
C SER A 6 -21.61 7.30 13.83
N ALA A 7 -21.06 8.14 12.95
CA ALA A 7 -20.02 7.83 11.98
C ALA A 7 -18.70 7.32 12.61
N VAL A 8 -18.62 7.27 13.95
CA VAL A 8 -17.45 6.84 14.71
C VAL A 8 -17.28 5.31 14.73
N ALA A 9 -18.36 4.53 14.54
CA ALA A 9 -18.29 3.07 14.68
C ALA A 9 -17.70 2.32 13.46
N VAL A 10 -17.62 2.97 12.28
CA VAL A 10 -17.10 2.32 11.05
C VAL A 10 -15.57 2.44 10.93
N TRP A 11 -14.92 3.30 11.70
CA TRP A 11 -13.47 3.53 11.64
C TRP A 11 -12.63 2.52 12.44
N LEU A 12 -13.25 1.65 13.24
CA LEU A 12 -12.53 0.76 14.18
C LEU A 12 -12.13 -0.61 13.61
N LEU A 13 -12.41 -0.91 12.33
CA LEU A 13 -12.12 -2.23 11.74
C LEU A 13 -11.15 -2.21 10.55
N VAL A 14 -10.53 -1.07 10.22
CA VAL A 14 -9.45 -1.06 9.22
C VAL A 14 -8.14 -1.37 9.94
N GLY A 15 -7.71 -2.63 9.90
CA GLY A 15 -6.36 -3.00 10.32
C GLY A 15 -5.35 -2.16 9.54
N ALA A 16 -4.58 -1.32 10.23
CA ALA A 16 -3.52 -0.54 9.63
C ALA A 16 -2.49 -1.50 9.02
N SER A 17 -2.23 -1.38 7.72
CA SER A 17 -1.14 -2.09 7.02
C SER A 17 0.17 -1.36 7.33
N ALA A 18 0.70 -1.56 8.54
CA ALA A 18 2.03 -1.11 8.89
C ALA A 18 2.97 -2.31 8.82
N VAL A 19 3.39 -2.70 7.60
CA VAL A 19 4.64 -3.46 7.49
C VAL A 19 5.73 -2.52 8.02
N ALA A 20 6.19 -2.81 9.23
CA ALA A 20 7.20 -2.02 9.90
C ALA A 20 8.46 -1.95 9.03
N ALA A 21 9.18 -0.83 9.10
CA ALA A 21 10.50 -0.73 8.51
C ALA A 21 11.43 -1.71 9.25
N GLY A 22 11.70 -2.86 8.64
CA GLY A 22 12.54 -3.91 9.19
C GLY A 22 12.60 -5.13 8.27
N PRO A 23 13.53 -6.07 8.51
CA PRO A 23 13.67 -7.23 7.65
C PRO A 23 12.40 -8.08 7.59
N LEU A 24 12.16 -8.70 6.44
CA LEU A 24 11.06 -9.66 6.31
C LEU A 24 11.31 -10.88 7.22
N ALA A 25 10.26 -11.29 7.92
CA ALA A 25 10.24 -12.44 8.81
C ALA A 25 10.47 -13.76 8.06
N GLU A 26 11.27 -14.63 8.66
CA GLU A 26 11.57 -15.97 8.15
C GLU A 26 10.33 -16.89 8.20
N GLY A 27 10.14 -17.68 7.14
CA GLY A 27 9.02 -18.61 6.99
C GLY A 27 7.66 -17.94 6.80
N LYS A 28 7.63 -16.64 6.49
CA LYS A 28 6.41 -15.87 6.20
C LYS A 28 6.38 -15.48 4.73
N PHE A 29 5.26 -15.76 4.07
CA PHE A 29 5.09 -15.52 2.65
C PHE A 29 3.89 -14.61 2.39
N VAL A 30 3.93 -13.88 1.28
CA VAL A 30 2.75 -13.18 0.79
C VAL A 30 1.72 -14.21 0.35
N THR A 31 0.46 -14.01 0.73
CA THR A 31 -0.65 -14.89 0.39
C THR A 31 -1.87 -14.08 -0.07
N VAL A 32 -2.83 -14.74 -0.73
CA VAL A 32 -4.14 -14.15 -1.01
C VAL A 32 -5.14 -14.60 0.04
N LYS A 33 -5.85 -13.65 0.66
CA LYS A 33 -6.98 -13.92 1.54
C LYS A 33 -8.03 -12.83 1.40
N ASP A 34 -9.30 -13.23 1.31
CA ASP A 34 -10.46 -12.34 1.18
C ASP A 34 -10.31 -11.32 0.03
N GLY A 35 -9.71 -11.73 -1.08
CA GLY A 35 -9.47 -10.88 -2.24
C GLY A 35 -8.38 -9.82 -2.07
N HIS A 36 -7.50 -9.96 -1.09
CA HIS A 36 -6.39 -9.05 -0.82
C HIS A 36 -5.07 -9.77 -0.61
N LEU A 37 -3.96 -9.04 -0.74
CA LEU A 37 -2.65 -9.52 -0.34
C LEU A 37 -2.52 -9.48 1.18
N TRP A 38 -1.90 -10.51 1.76
CA TRP A 38 -1.61 -10.61 3.19
C TRP A 38 -0.17 -11.03 3.42
N TYR A 39 0.42 -10.48 4.49
CA TYR A 39 1.73 -10.86 4.98
C TYR A 39 1.72 -10.81 6.51
N ASP A 40 2.17 -11.89 7.14
CA ASP A 40 2.27 -12.03 8.60
C ASP A 40 1.02 -11.56 9.38
N GLY A 41 -0.16 -12.01 8.94
CA GLY A 41 -1.43 -11.70 9.60
C GLY A 41 -1.94 -10.27 9.38
N GLN A 42 -1.30 -9.48 8.53
CA GLN A 42 -1.75 -8.14 8.15
C GLN A 42 -2.04 -8.07 6.65
N ARG A 43 -3.04 -7.25 6.27
CA ARG A 43 -3.24 -6.89 4.87
C ARG A 43 -2.00 -6.16 4.37
N LEU A 44 -1.54 -6.52 3.17
CA LEU A 44 -0.35 -5.95 2.54
C LEU A 44 -0.77 -5.00 1.41
N ARG A 45 -0.24 -3.78 1.44
CA ARG A 45 -0.31 -2.83 0.33
C ARG A 45 1.09 -2.49 -0.18
N LEU A 46 1.30 -2.63 -1.48
CA LEU A 46 2.58 -2.43 -2.14
C LEU A 46 2.64 -1.08 -2.87
N TRP A 47 3.59 -0.25 -2.49
CA TRP A 47 3.98 0.96 -3.20
C TRP A 47 5.38 0.72 -3.74
N GLY A 48 5.45 0.32 -5.00
CA GLY A 48 6.63 -0.28 -5.60
C GLY A 48 7.23 0.51 -6.75
N THR A 49 8.35 0.04 -7.26
CA THR A 49 8.99 0.59 -8.48
C THR A 49 9.63 -0.52 -9.30
N ASN A 50 9.91 -0.26 -10.58
CA ASN A 50 10.47 -1.26 -11.48
C ASN A 50 12.00 -1.16 -11.57
N PHE A 51 12.64 -2.33 -11.71
CA PHE A 51 13.95 -2.56 -12.31
C PHE A 51 13.73 -3.16 -13.69
N VAL A 52 14.07 -2.41 -14.73
CA VAL A 52 13.82 -2.77 -16.12
C VAL A 52 15.06 -3.42 -16.69
N CYS A 53 14.92 -4.37 -17.63
CA CYS A 53 15.98 -5.02 -18.42
C CYS A 53 17.04 -5.86 -17.66
N ASP A 54 17.49 -5.45 -16.49
CA ASP A 54 18.40 -6.16 -15.58
C ASP A 54 18.70 -5.28 -14.35
N VAL A 55 19.15 -5.90 -13.26
CA VAL A 55 19.72 -5.15 -12.13
C VAL A 55 21.13 -4.72 -12.49
N LYS A 56 21.26 -3.52 -13.07
CA LYS A 56 22.58 -3.03 -13.56
C LYS A 56 23.54 -2.62 -12.47
N ARG A 57 23.02 -2.23 -11.31
CA ARG A 57 23.81 -1.74 -10.17
C ARG A 57 24.45 -2.89 -9.41
N GLN A 58 25.59 -2.63 -8.79
CA GLN A 58 26.32 -3.63 -8.00
C GLN A 58 27.06 -3.01 -6.82
N GLY A 59 27.45 -3.84 -5.86
CA GLY A 59 28.13 -3.42 -4.63
C GLY A 59 27.42 -2.24 -3.97
N LYS A 60 28.21 -1.23 -3.59
CA LYS A 60 27.72 -0.04 -2.89
C LYS A 60 26.63 0.74 -3.63
N ASP A 61 26.64 0.73 -4.97
CA ASP A 61 25.62 1.42 -5.77
C ASP A 61 24.24 0.74 -5.65
N LEU A 62 24.25 -0.59 -5.62
CA LEU A 62 23.03 -1.38 -5.40
C LEU A 62 22.53 -1.23 -3.95
N GLU A 63 23.42 -1.34 -2.97
CA GLU A 63 23.10 -1.12 -1.55
C GLU A 63 22.45 0.26 -1.33
N LEU A 64 23.11 1.33 -1.83
CA LEU A 64 22.59 2.70 -1.73
C LEU A 64 21.24 2.85 -2.42
N THR A 65 21.03 2.17 -3.54
CA THR A 65 19.75 2.18 -4.26
C THR A 65 18.61 1.65 -3.40
N PHE A 66 18.79 0.52 -2.73
CA PHE A 66 17.77 -0.05 -1.85
C PHE A 66 17.55 0.79 -0.58
N GLU A 67 18.62 1.36 -0.01
CA GLU A 67 18.48 2.29 1.10
C GLU A 67 17.67 3.54 0.72
N ARG A 68 17.89 4.09 -0.48
CA ARG A 68 17.15 5.25 -0.99
C ARG A 68 15.71 4.90 -1.35
N MET A 69 15.45 3.72 -1.91
CA MET A 69 14.08 3.22 -2.09
C MET A 69 13.33 3.15 -0.77
N ALA A 70 13.97 2.60 0.28
CA ALA A 70 13.39 2.51 1.62
C ALA A 70 13.09 3.90 2.18
N ASP A 71 14.04 4.85 2.05
CA ASP A 71 13.82 6.24 2.45
C ASP A 71 12.77 6.95 1.59
N ALA A 72 12.58 6.60 0.31
CA ALA A 72 11.49 7.09 -0.53
C ALA A 72 10.13 6.46 -0.18
N GLY A 73 10.09 5.50 0.75
CA GLY A 73 8.86 4.84 1.19
C GLY A 73 8.37 3.73 0.26
N ILE A 74 9.24 3.22 -0.61
CA ILE A 74 9.01 2.06 -1.48
C ILE A 74 9.09 0.78 -0.62
N ASN A 75 8.14 -0.15 -0.83
CA ASN A 75 8.15 -1.49 -0.22
C ASN A 75 7.92 -2.63 -1.22
N GLY A 76 7.98 -2.33 -2.52
CA GLY A 76 7.90 -3.33 -3.59
C GLY A 76 8.89 -3.02 -4.70
N VAL A 77 9.51 -4.04 -5.28
CA VAL A 77 10.39 -3.93 -6.44
C VAL A 77 9.94 -4.92 -7.49
N ARG A 78 9.64 -4.46 -8.70
CA ARG A 78 9.25 -5.35 -9.81
C ARG A 78 10.38 -5.47 -10.81
N LEU A 79 10.77 -6.69 -11.15
CA LEU A 79 11.75 -6.94 -12.20
C LEU A 79 11.02 -7.39 -13.48
N ASN A 80 11.16 -6.63 -14.57
CA ASN A 80 10.60 -7.00 -15.87
C ASN A 80 11.55 -6.71 -17.06
N LEU A 81 11.32 -7.36 -18.20
CA LEU A 81 12.03 -7.20 -19.48
C LEU A 81 13.48 -7.76 -19.58
N PHE A 82 13.79 -8.86 -18.91
CA PHE A 82 15.16 -9.17 -18.48
C PHE A 82 16.04 -10.13 -19.33
N ASP A 83 15.90 -10.13 -20.65
CA ASP A 83 16.39 -11.22 -21.54
C ASP A 83 17.84 -11.69 -21.37
N GLY A 84 18.75 -10.80 -20.98
CA GLY A 84 20.16 -11.13 -20.77
C GLY A 84 20.51 -11.56 -19.35
N THR A 85 19.59 -11.43 -18.39
CA THR A 85 19.92 -11.57 -16.95
C THR A 85 20.21 -13.01 -16.56
N PHE A 86 19.47 -13.96 -17.12
CA PHE A 86 19.41 -15.34 -16.65
C PHE A 86 20.31 -16.31 -17.42
N LEU A 87 20.98 -15.84 -18.47
CA LEU A 87 21.40 -16.69 -19.57
C LEU A 87 22.86 -16.42 -19.97
N GLU A 88 23.79 -17.08 -19.26
CA GLU A 88 25.09 -17.45 -19.82
C GLU A 88 24.92 -18.86 -20.44
N GLY A 89 25.13 -19.00 -21.74
CA GLY A 89 24.66 -20.16 -22.50
C GLY A 89 25.34 -21.48 -22.12
N VAL A 90 24.54 -22.47 -21.72
CA VAL A 90 24.85 -23.89 -21.94
C VAL A 90 24.42 -24.24 -23.37
N GLU A 91 25.31 -24.84 -24.16
CA GLU A 91 25.19 -25.14 -25.60
C GLU A 91 23.73 -25.35 -26.11
N GLY A 92 23.24 -24.39 -26.90
CA GLY A 92 22.03 -24.54 -27.72
C GLY A 92 20.67 -24.43 -27.03
N ARG A 93 20.52 -24.78 -25.75
CA ARG A 93 19.23 -24.80 -25.01
C ARG A 93 18.90 -23.45 -24.37
N THR A 94 17.61 -23.16 -24.20
CA THR A 94 17.13 -21.84 -23.73
C THR A 94 16.74 -21.78 -22.26
N TYR A 95 16.63 -22.93 -21.58
CA TYR A 95 16.16 -23.05 -20.20
C TYR A 95 17.23 -23.21 -19.09
N PRO A 96 18.44 -23.77 -19.31
CA PRO A 96 19.42 -23.89 -18.23
C PRO A 96 19.96 -22.53 -17.80
N ILE A 97 20.05 -22.31 -16.48
CA ILE A 97 20.80 -21.19 -15.90
C ILE A 97 22.17 -21.66 -15.40
N VAL A 98 23.17 -20.79 -15.48
CA VAL A 98 24.50 -21.07 -14.93
C VAL A 98 24.47 -20.85 -13.41
N PRO A 99 25.09 -21.73 -12.61
CA PRO A 99 25.20 -21.53 -11.18
C PRO A 99 25.79 -20.16 -10.84
N VAL A 100 25.09 -19.42 -9.99
CA VAL A 100 25.46 -18.03 -9.65
C VAL A 100 26.58 -18.04 -8.61
N VAL A 101 27.66 -17.35 -8.92
CA VAL A 101 28.77 -17.13 -7.99
C VAL A 101 28.57 -15.78 -7.31
N LYS A 102 28.54 -15.80 -5.97
CA LYS A 102 28.47 -14.60 -5.14
C LYS A 102 29.61 -13.64 -5.48
N ASP A 103 29.30 -12.36 -5.58
CA ASP A 103 30.24 -11.27 -5.88
C ASP A 103 30.90 -11.38 -7.28
N SER A 104 30.32 -12.16 -8.20
CA SER A 104 30.80 -12.28 -9.58
C SER A 104 30.52 -11.05 -10.46
N GLY A 105 29.57 -10.20 -10.06
CA GLY A 105 29.10 -9.07 -10.87
C GLY A 105 28.24 -9.50 -12.08
N SER A 106 27.93 -10.80 -12.22
CA SER A 106 26.98 -11.27 -13.23
C SER A 106 25.60 -10.64 -13.01
N ALA A 107 24.76 -10.63 -14.06
CA ALA A 107 23.39 -10.09 -13.92
C ALA A 107 22.57 -10.85 -12.87
N MET A 108 22.77 -12.18 -12.77
CA MET A 108 22.17 -12.99 -11.72
C MET A 108 22.69 -12.69 -10.33
N ASP A 109 24.01 -12.51 -10.15
CA ASP A 109 24.58 -12.15 -8.85
C ASP A 109 24.04 -10.81 -8.34
N ARG A 110 23.92 -9.82 -9.24
CA ARG A 110 23.32 -8.51 -8.93
C ARG A 110 21.84 -8.64 -8.53
N LEU A 111 21.08 -9.50 -9.20
CA LEU A 111 19.68 -9.75 -8.87
C LEU A 111 19.52 -10.48 -7.53
N ASP A 112 20.31 -11.51 -7.28
CA ASP A 112 20.30 -12.25 -6.01
C ASP A 112 20.68 -11.33 -4.83
N HIS A 113 21.67 -10.45 -5.03
CA HIS A 113 22.00 -9.42 -4.04
C HIS A 113 20.83 -8.44 -3.85
N ALA A 114 20.18 -7.99 -4.92
CA ALA A 114 19.03 -7.11 -4.83
C ALA A 114 17.88 -7.74 -4.03
N ILE A 115 17.57 -9.03 -4.26
CA ILE A 115 16.57 -9.79 -3.49
C ILE A 115 16.95 -9.86 -2.01
N ALA A 116 18.22 -10.10 -1.69
CA ALA A 116 18.70 -10.08 -0.30
C ALA A 116 18.57 -8.69 0.34
N LEU A 117 18.84 -7.61 -0.38
CA LEU A 117 18.67 -6.23 0.09
C LEU A 117 17.19 -5.89 0.31
N ALA A 118 16.31 -6.29 -0.60
CA ALA A 118 14.86 -6.15 -0.41
C ALA A 118 14.41 -6.82 0.90
N LYS A 119 14.87 -8.06 1.15
CA LYS A 119 14.59 -8.76 2.41
C LYS A 119 15.06 -7.98 3.63
N GLN A 120 16.28 -7.45 3.61
CA GLN A 120 16.84 -6.65 4.71
C GLN A 120 16.05 -5.36 4.98
N HIS A 121 15.49 -4.75 3.93
CA HIS A 121 14.75 -3.50 4.03
C HIS A 121 13.22 -3.67 4.11
N GLY A 122 12.70 -4.89 4.23
CA GLY A 122 11.27 -5.14 4.35
C GLY A 122 10.49 -4.90 3.05
N MET A 123 11.13 -5.12 1.91
CA MET A 123 10.53 -4.96 0.58
C MET A 123 10.25 -6.31 -0.09
N PHE A 124 9.22 -6.35 -0.92
CA PHE A 124 8.88 -7.54 -1.71
C PHE A 124 9.28 -7.39 -3.17
N PHE A 125 9.90 -8.42 -3.72
CA PHE A 125 10.11 -8.58 -5.14
C PHE A 125 8.87 -9.13 -5.83
N TRP A 126 8.58 -8.55 -6.99
CA TRP A 126 7.68 -9.08 -7.98
C TRP A 126 8.51 -9.51 -9.19
N ILE A 127 8.60 -10.82 -9.40
CA ILE A 127 9.42 -11.42 -10.46
C ILE A 127 8.54 -11.75 -11.66
N SER A 128 8.84 -11.14 -12.81
CA SER A 128 8.31 -11.63 -14.10
C SER A 128 9.01 -12.95 -14.47
N LEU A 129 8.32 -13.84 -15.16
CA LEU A 129 8.91 -15.02 -15.83
C LEU A 129 8.97 -14.80 -17.35
N SER A 130 8.65 -13.59 -17.81
CA SER A 130 8.71 -13.21 -19.21
C SER A 130 10.11 -13.44 -19.78
N THR A 131 10.18 -14.14 -20.90
CA THR A 131 11.40 -14.27 -21.68
C THR A 131 11.13 -13.83 -23.11
N TYR A 132 11.86 -12.82 -23.59
CA TYR A 132 11.95 -12.48 -25.01
C TYR A 132 13.03 -13.31 -25.71
N ARG A 133 13.69 -14.26 -25.02
CA ARG A 133 14.48 -15.27 -25.71
C ARG A 133 13.54 -16.16 -26.52
N HIS A 134 13.79 -16.17 -27.82
CA HIS A 134 13.11 -17.09 -28.73
C HIS A 134 13.63 -18.52 -28.52
N PRO A 135 12.73 -19.52 -28.52
CA PRO A 135 13.13 -20.93 -28.52
C PRO A 135 14.07 -21.23 -29.67
N THR A 136 14.94 -22.22 -29.49
CA THR A 136 15.92 -22.65 -30.50
C THR A 136 15.55 -23.99 -31.10
N GLU A 137 16.27 -24.38 -32.16
CA GLU A 137 16.10 -25.71 -32.78
C GLU A 137 16.44 -26.86 -31.82
N ALA A 138 17.27 -26.62 -30.81
CA ALA A 138 17.66 -27.61 -29.80
C ALA A 138 16.57 -27.84 -28.75
N ASP A 139 15.65 -26.89 -28.57
CA ASP A 139 14.51 -27.03 -27.66
C ASP A 139 13.47 -28.03 -28.19
N TYR A 140 13.63 -28.51 -29.43
CA TYR A 140 12.86 -29.65 -29.94
C TYR A 140 12.97 -30.88 -29.05
N ASP A 141 14.07 -31.07 -28.32
CA ASP A 141 14.25 -32.28 -27.52
C ASP A 141 13.63 -32.18 -26.12
N ALA A 142 12.91 -31.09 -25.80
CA ALA A 142 12.27 -30.87 -24.49
C ALA A 142 11.06 -31.80 -24.22
N MET A 143 10.49 -32.42 -25.26
CA MET A 143 9.34 -33.33 -25.18
C MET A 143 9.49 -34.45 -26.22
N PRO A 144 8.97 -35.67 -25.98
CA PRO A 144 8.92 -36.74 -26.98
C PRO A 144 8.24 -36.33 -28.31
N ASP A 145 8.41 -37.13 -29.35
CA ASP A 145 8.07 -36.80 -30.75
C ASP A 145 6.57 -36.45 -30.96
N ASP A 146 6.25 -35.16 -31.15
CA ASP A 146 4.88 -34.60 -31.28
C ASP A 146 4.68 -33.75 -32.56
N GLY A 147 5.60 -33.88 -33.52
CA GLY A 147 5.65 -33.11 -34.76
C GLY A 147 6.91 -33.45 -35.56
N THR A 148 7.37 -32.56 -36.42
CA THR A 148 8.71 -32.66 -37.01
C THR A 148 9.60 -31.49 -36.57
N ARG A 149 10.91 -31.71 -36.57
CA ARG A 149 11.89 -30.66 -36.25
C ARG A 149 11.82 -29.50 -37.24
N GLU A 150 11.50 -29.76 -38.50
CA GLU A 150 11.31 -28.74 -39.53
C GLU A 150 10.12 -27.83 -39.20
N GLU A 151 9.00 -28.40 -38.77
CA GLU A 151 7.83 -27.62 -38.36
C GLU A 151 8.11 -26.76 -37.14
N TRP A 152 8.82 -27.30 -36.14
CA TRP A 152 9.28 -26.55 -34.98
C TRP A 152 10.18 -25.38 -35.39
N ASN A 153 11.20 -25.65 -36.20
CA ASN A 153 12.16 -24.64 -36.67
C ASN A 153 11.48 -23.53 -37.48
N GLN A 154 10.36 -23.83 -38.14
CA GLN A 154 9.56 -22.86 -38.86
C GLN A 154 8.64 -22.07 -37.91
N LEU A 155 7.97 -22.73 -36.95
CA LEU A 155 7.10 -22.10 -35.96
C LEU A 155 7.82 -21.01 -35.15
N ILE A 156 9.03 -21.30 -34.66
CA ILE A 156 9.82 -20.36 -33.84
C ILE A 156 10.28 -19.11 -34.62
N LYS A 157 10.16 -19.12 -35.97
CA LYS A 157 10.42 -17.98 -36.86
C LYS A 157 9.14 -17.22 -37.22
N GLU A 158 7.97 -17.84 -37.11
CA GLU A 158 6.68 -17.27 -37.49
C GLU A 158 6.02 -16.45 -36.36
N ASP A 159 6.33 -16.74 -35.10
CA ASP A 159 5.70 -16.09 -33.95
C ASP A 159 6.67 -15.91 -32.77
N VAL A 160 6.26 -15.11 -31.78
CA VAL A 160 7.06 -14.83 -30.58
C VAL A 160 6.79 -15.87 -29.49
N PHE A 161 7.79 -16.13 -28.65
CA PHE A 161 7.68 -17.19 -27.63
C PHE A 161 6.47 -17.01 -26.71
N GLY A 162 6.27 -15.78 -26.22
CA GLY A 162 5.14 -15.41 -25.38
C GLY A 162 3.77 -15.58 -26.03
N HIS A 163 3.67 -15.97 -27.31
CA HIS A 163 2.43 -16.39 -27.96
C HIS A 163 2.40 -17.91 -28.21
N ILE A 164 3.52 -18.49 -28.66
CA ILE A 164 3.59 -19.91 -29.03
C ILE A 164 3.22 -20.82 -27.85
N VAL A 165 3.60 -20.44 -26.62
CA VAL A 165 3.29 -21.18 -25.37
C VAL A 165 1.80 -21.49 -25.15
N TYR A 166 0.89 -20.69 -25.71
CA TYR A 166 -0.55 -20.89 -25.49
C TYR A 166 -1.17 -21.94 -26.40
N TYR A 167 -0.57 -22.22 -27.56
CA TYR A 167 -1.14 -23.13 -28.56
C TYR A 167 -0.25 -24.34 -28.89
N ASP A 168 1.02 -24.33 -28.47
CA ASP A 168 1.97 -25.42 -28.72
C ASP A 168 2.50 -26.04 -27.40
N ARG A 169 2.36 -27.37 -27.26
CA ARG A 169 2.70 -28.09 -26.01
C ARG A 169 4.21 -28.18 -25.76
N ARG A 170 5.01 -28.21 -26.82
CA ARG A 170 6.46 -28.23 -26.72
C ARG A 170 6.97 -26.88 -26.23
N ALA A 171 6.44 -25.77 -26.75
CA ALA A 171 6.75 -24.44 -26.23
C ALA A 171 6.33 -24.26 -24.76
N GLU A 172 5.15 -24.75 -24.37
CA GLU A 172 4.72 -24.80 -22.97
C GLU A 172 5.75 -25.54 -22.09
N ARG A 173 6.23 -26.71 -22.52
CA ARG A 173 7.25 -27.48 -21.80
C ARG A 173 8.59 -26.76 -21.71
N VAL A 174 9.04 -26.11 -22.78
CA VAL A 174 10.28 -25.30 -22.77
C VAL A 174 10.18 -24.18 -21.73
N PHE A 175 9.01 -23.55 -21.64
CA PHE A 175 8.77 -22.49 -20.66
C PHE A 175 8.72 -23.02 -19.21
N GLU A 176 8.13 -24.19 -18.98
CA GLU A 176 8.16 -24.89 -17.69
C GLU A 176 9.60 -25.19 -17.23
N GLU A 177 10.45 -25.73 -18.10
CA GLU A 177 11.85 -26.04 -17.75
C GLU A 177 12.68 -24.78 -17.48
N TYR A 178 12.40 -23.69 -18.21
CA TYR A 178 13.00 -22.39 -17.95
C TYR A 178 12.62 -21.87 -16.55
N ALA A 179 11.32 -21.86 -16.24
CA ALA A 179 10.83 -21.42 -14.94
C ALA A 179 11.33 -22.31 -13.80
N ARG A 180 11.40 -23.63 -13.99
CA ARG A 180 11.98 -24.56 -13.02
C ARG A 180 13.42 -24.20 -12.70
N SER A 181 14.23 -23.99 -13.73
CA SER A 181 15.66 -23.69 -13.57
C SER A 181 15.87 -22.42 -12.74
N LEU A 182 15.01 -21.40 -12.91
CA LEU A 182 15.02 -20.19 -12.10
C LEU A 182 14.53 -20.40 -10.68
N ILE A 183 13.42 -21.10 -10.50
CA ILE A 183 12.76 -21.23 -9.20
C ILE A 183 13.56 -22.17 -8.27
N GLU A 184 14.23 -23.18 -8.83
CA GLU A 184 15.09 -24.09 -8.09
C GLU A 184 16.50 -23.51 -7.82
N HIS A 185 16.85 -22.38 -8.44
CA HIS A 185 18.10 -21.66 -8.20
C HIS A 185 18.26 -21.25 -6.74
N VAL A 186 19.47 -21.41 -6.19
CA VAL A 186 19.81 -20.99 -4.83
C VAL A 186 20.49 -19.62 -4.86
N ASN A 187 19.85 -18.63 -4.24
CA ASN A 187 20.42 -17.31 -4.04
C ASN A 187 21.60 -17.41 -3.05
N PRO A 188 22.85 -17.08 -3.44
CA PRO A 188 24.02 -17.24 -2.58
C PRO A 188 24.13 -16.21 -1.45
N TYR A 189 23.31 -15.15 -1.46
CA TYR A 189 23.24 -14.15 -0.39
C TYR A 189 22.26 -14.55 0.71
N THR A 190 21.19 -15.30 0.39
CA THR A 190 20.19 -15.75 1.37
C THR A 190 20.30 -17.24 1.72
N GLY A 191 20.98 -18.03 0.87
CA GLY A 191 21.12 -19.47 1.02
C GLY A 191 19.83 -20.25 0.71
N LYS A 192 18.81 -19.60 0.15
CA LYS A 192 17.50 -20.19 -0.15
C LYS A 192 17.30 -20.38 -1.64
N ARG A 193 16.52 -21.39 -2.01
CA ARG A 193 15.98 -21.45 -3.38
C ARG A 193 15.04 -20.28 -3.58
N TRP A 194 14.92 -19.76 -4.79
CA TRP A 194 13.87 -18.79 -5.12
C TRP A 194 12.47 -19.33 -4.78
N ALA A 195 12.26 -20.64 -4.91
CA ALA A 195 11.06 -21.34 -4.47
C ALA A 195 10.69 -21.13 -3.00
N ASP A 196 11.68 -20.84 -2.14
CA ASP A 196 11.56 -20.74 -0.69
C ASP A 196 11.85 -19.32 -0.16
N GLU A 197 12.04 -18.34 -1.06
CA GLU A 197 12.50 -16.99 -0.71
C GLU A 197 11.35 -16.09 -0.26
N GLU A 198 11.41 -15.60 1.00
CA GLU A 198 10.37 -14.73 1.57
C GLU A 198 10.31 -13.35 0.91
N ALA A 199 11.45 -12.89 0.37
CA ALA A 199 11.49 -11.62 -0.33
C ALA A 199 10.74 -11.64 -1.67
N ILE A 200 10.53 -12.80 -2.30
CA ILE A 200 9.73 -12.87 -3.53
C ILE A 200 8.25 -12.97 -3.15
N GLY A 201 7.56 -11.84 -3.22
CA GLY A 201 6.17 -11.71 -2.79
C GLY A 201 5.15 -11.85 -3.92
N LEU A 202 5.56 -11.79 -5.18
CA LEU A 202 4.68 -11.93 -6.35
C LEU A 202 5.44 -12.53 -7.54
N TYR A 203 4.74 -13.32 -8.36
CA TYR A 203 5.23 -13.75 -9.67
C TYR A 203 4.29 -13.31 -10.78
N GLU A 204 4.85 -13.08 -11.96
CA GLU A 204 4.13 -12.83 -13.19
C GLU A 204 4.53 -13.82 -14.28
N VAL A 205 3.56 -14.36 -15.01
CA VAL A 205 3.82 -15.32 -16.12
C VAL A 205 4.45 -14.62 -17.32
N PHE A 206 3.77 -13.61 -17.85
CA PHE A 206 4.24 -12.76 -18.93
C PHE A 206 3.84 -11.30 -18.69
N ASN A 207 4.71 -10.39 -19.10
CA ASN A 207 4.54 -8.95 -19.15
C ASN A 207 3.71 -8.56 -20.38
N GLU A 208 2.58 -7.91 -20.15
CA GLU A 208 1.76 -7.28 -21.19
C GLU A 208 1.37 -8.23 -22.33
N ASN A 209 0.91 -9.43 -21.98
CA ASN A 209 0.62 -10.42 -23.00
C ASN A 209 -0.64 -10.06 -23.80
N GLY A 210 -0.50 -10.02 -25.13
CA GLY A 210 -1.55 -9.66 -26.09
C GLY A 210 -2.07 -10.83 -26.92
N PHE A 211 -1.83 -12.09 -26.52
CA PHE A 211 -2.15 -13.28 -27.30
C PHE A 211 -3.63 -13.34 -27.71
N VAL A 212 -4.56 -13.11 -26.78
CA VAL A 212 -6.01 -13.15 -27.06
C VAL A 212 -6.35 -12.17 -28.18
N GLU A 213 -5.91 -10.93 -28.06
CA GLU A 213 -6.15 -9.92 -29.10
C GLU A 213 -5.52 -10.29 -30.44
N GLN A 214 -4.29 -10.80 -30.42
CA GLN A 214 -3.58 -11.20 -31.64
C GLN A 214 -4.34 -12.30 -32.40
N VAL A 215 -4.90 -13.27 -31.68
CA VAL A 215 -5.71 -14.36 -32.24
C VAL A 215 -7.01 -13.84 -32.85
N LEU A 216 -7.64 -12.83 -32.23
CA LEU A 216 -8.91 -12.27 -32.70
C LEU A 216 -8.77 -11.30 -33.87
N ARG A 217 -7.65 -10.56 -33.95
CA ARG A 217 -7.46 -9.49 -34.95
C ARG A 217 -6.70 -9.90 -36.20
N THR A 218 -5.93 -10.97 -36.14
CA THR A 218 -5.03 -11.36 -37.22
C THR A 218 -5.35 -12.77 -37.71
N THR A 219 -5.55 -12.91 -39.02
CA THR A 219 -5.66 -14.24 -39.64
C THR A 219 -4.31 -14.97 -39.58
N PRO A 220 -4.22 -16.14 -38.94
CA PRO A 220 -2.95 -16.87 -38.86
C PRO A 220 -2.55 -17.45 -40.23
N THR A 221 -1.25 -17.61 -40.45
CA THR A 221 -0.66 -18.21 -41.65
C THR A 221 0.36 -19.30 -41.28
N GLY A 222 0.89 -20.04 -42.25
CA GLY A 222 2.01 -20.97 -42.03
C GLY A 222 1.74 -22.11 -41.04
N ILE A 223 2.77 -22.48 -40.29
CA ILE A 223 2.70 -23.49 -39.21
C ILE A 223 1.81 -23.01 -38.06
N LYS A 224 1.81 -21.71 -37.76
CA LYS A 224 0.89 -21.13 -36.77
C LYS A 224 -0.57 -21.42 -37.12
N LYS A 225 -0.98 -21.22 -38.38
CA LYS A 225 -2.35 -21.58 -38.84
C LYS A 225 -2.61 -23.07 -38.62
N LYS A 226 -1.68 -23.93 -39.05
CA LYS A 226 -1.81 -25.39 -38.90
C LYS A 226 -2.05 -25.78 -37.44
N ARG A 227 -1.23 -25.30 -36.51
CA ARG A 227 -1.32 -25.61 -35.07
C ARG A 227 -2.59 -25.05 -34.44
N LEU A 228 -2.94 -23.80 -34.73
CA LEU A 228 -4.18 -23.20 -34.22
C LEU A 228 -5.43 -23.92 -34.74
N THR A 229 -5.48 -24.26 -36.03
CA THR A 229 -6.59 -25.04 -36.61
C THR A 229 -6.71 -26.42 -35.97
N GLN A 230 -5.59 -27.09 -35.69
CA GLN A 230 -5.60 -28.36 -34.96
C GLN A 230 -6.23 -28.20 -33.57
N ARG A 231 -5.71 -27.27 -32.75
CA ARG A 231 -6.21 -26.99 -31.40
C ARG A 231 -7.69 -26.55 -31.41
N TRP A 232 -8.09 -25.79 -32.41
CA TRP A 232 -9.48 -25.36 -32.63
C TRP A 232 -10.41 -26.55 -32.87
N ASN A 233 -10.04 -27.47 -33.76
CA ASN A 233 -10.88 -28.64 -34.03
C ASN A 233 -10.90 -29.64 -32.85
N GLU A 234 -9.81 -29.76 -32.10
CA GLU A 234 -9.78 -30.49 -30.82
C GLU A 234 -10.78 -29.88 -29.83
N TRP A 235 -10.76 -28.56 -29.67
CA TRP A 235 -11.68 -27.83 -28.80
C TRP A 235 -13.15 -27.98 -29.22
N LEU A 236 -13.44 -27.90 -30.53
CA LEU A 236 -14.80 -28.12 -31.04
C LEU A 236 -15.30 -29.55 -30.76
N LYS A 237 -14.41 -30.55 -30.88
CA LYS A 237 -14.74 -31.95 -30.56
C LYS A 237 -15.06 -32.10 -29.07
N GLU A 238 -14.29 -31.47 -28.19
CA GLU A 238 -14.56 -31.49 -26.75
C GLU A 238 -15.87 -30.78 -26.39
N ARG A 239 -16.14 -29.62 -26.99
CA ARG A 239 -17.31 -28.79 -26.69
C ARG A 239 -18.63 -29.38 -27.20
N TYR A 240 -18.64 -29.90 -28.42
CA TYR A 240 -19.87 -30.32 -29.10
C TYR A 240 -20.04 -31.84 -29.19
N ALA A 241 -18.95 -32.61 -29.02
CA ALA A 241 -18.88 -34.08 -29.16
C ALA A 241 -19.22 -34.63 -30.57
N THR A 242 -20.17 -34.03 -31.29
CA THR A 242 -20.72 -34.52 -32.57
C THR A 242 -20.91 -33.37 -33.55
N GLN A 243 -20.87 -33.67 -34.86
CA GLN A 243 -21.09 -32.67 -35.89
C GLN A 243 -22.53 -32.15 -35.85
N GLU A 244 -23.49 -33.00 -35.51
CA GLU A 244 -24.90 -32.64 -35.37
C GLU A 244 -25.10 -31.57 -34.29
N ALA A 245 -24.41 -31.70 -33.14
CA ALA A 245 -24.46 -30.71 -32.09
C ALA A 245 -23.79 -29.38 -32.48
N LEU A 246 -22.66 -29.44 -33.19
CA LEU A 246 -22.00 -28.24 -33.73
C LEU A 246 -22.88 -27.50 -34.73
N VAL A 247 -23.48 -28.23 -35.68
CA VAL A 247 -24.43 -27.68 -36.65
C VAL A 247 -25.68 -27.14 -35.96
N ALA A 248 -26.17 -27.78 -34.90
CA ALA A 248 -27.29 -27.26 -34.12
C ALA A 248 -26.96 -25.92 -33.44
N ALA A 249 -25.71 -25.73 -33.00
CA ALA A 249 -25.25 -24.48 -32.38
C ALA A 249 -24.99 -23.36 -33.39
N TRP A 250 -24.39 -23.67 -34.55
CA TRP A 250 -23.98 -22.68 -35.54
C TRP A 250 -24.97 -22.48 -36.70
N GLY A 251 -25.92 -23.39 -36.87
CA GLY A 251 -26.85 -23.45 -38.00
C GLY A 251 -26.29 -24.23 -39.19
N ASN A 252 -25.06 -23.94 -39.61
CA ASN A 252 -24.39 -24.65 -40.71
C ASN A 252 -22.86 -24.59 -40.61
N LEU A 253 -22.21 -25.50 -41.33
CA LEU A 253 -20.78 -25.44 -41.64
C LEU A 253 -20.57 -24.96 -43.08
N ASN A 254 -19.37 -24.46 -43.39
CA ASN A 254 -19.00 -24.14 -44.76
C ASN A 254 -18.77 -25.41 -45.58
N GLU A 255 -18.78 -25.28 -46.91
CA GLU A 255 -18.49 -26.40 -47.80
C GLU A 255 -17.09 -26.97 -47.54
N GLY A 256 -16.99 -28.30 -47.33
CA GLY A 256 -15.73 -29.00 -47.05
C GLY A 256 -15.33 -29.08 -45.58
N GLU A 257 -16.07 -28.40 -44.68
CA GLU A 257 -15.83 -28.50 -43.23
C GLU A 257 -16.49 -29.73 -42.62
N SER A 258 -15.73 -30.44 -41.79
CA SER A 258 -16.14 -31.67 -41.11
C SER A 258 -15.51 -31.68 -39.72
N LEU A 259 -16.34 -31.84 -38.69
CA LEU A 259 -15.85 -31.96 -37.32
C LEU A 259 -15.06 -33.27 -37.15
N ALA A 260 -15.54 -34.36 -37.77
CA ALA A 260 -14.87 -35.66 -37.69
C ALA A 260 -13.45 -35.59 -38.28
N ASP A 261 -13.32 -34.98 -39.46
CA ASP A 261 -12.06 -34.87 -40.21
C ASP A 261 -11.15 -33.75 -39.68
N GLY A 262 -11.65 -32.90 -38.77
CA GLY A 262 -10.88 -31.80 -38.20
C GLY A 262 -10.58 -30.68 -39.21
N THR A 263 -11.50 -30.44 -40.15
CA THR A 263 -11.33 -29.46 -41.23
C THR A 263 -12.10 -28.17 -41.02
N VAL A 264 -12.73 -27.96 -39.86
CA VAL A 264 -13.47 -26.71 -39.56
C VAL A 264 -12.47 -25.56 -39.44
N GLU A 265 -12.66 -24.49 -40.21
CA GLU A 265 -11.69 -23.38 -40.24
C GLU A 265 -11.71 -22.53 -38.96
N PHE A 266 -10.57 -21.91 -38.68
CA PHE A 266 -10.41 -20.95 -37.60
C PHE A 266 -10.70 -19.52 -38.13
N ALA A 267 -11.98 -19.20 -38.32
CA ALA A 267 -12.47 -17.93 -38.85
C ALA A 267 -13.94 -17.75 -38.40
N PRO A 268 -14.48 -16.52 -38.29
CA PRO A 268 -13.91 -15.25 -38.72
C PRO A 268 -12.89 -14.63 -37.73
N THR A 269 -12.09 -13.67 -38.22
CA THR A 269 -11.17 -12.80 -37.45
C THR A 269 -11.36 -11.35 -37.92
N LEU A 270 -10.95 -10.34 -37.15
CA LEU A 270 -11.09 -8.91 -37.50
C LEU A 270 -10.03 -8.38 -38.50
N ALA A 271 -9.66 -9.15 -39.51
CA ALA A 271 -8.58 -8.79 -40.43
C ALA A 271 -8.91 -7.49 -41.22
N GLY A 272 -8.19 -6.41 -40.91
CA GLY A 272 -8.44 -5.04 -41.42
C GLY A 272 -8.02 -3.90 -40.48
N VAL A 273 -7.39 -4.22 -39.33
CA VAL A 273 -6.95 -3.24 -38.33
C VAL A 273 -5.70 -2.50 -38.81
N GLN A 274 -5.79 -1.18 -38.94
CA GLN A 274 -4.64 -0.29 -39.12
C GLN A 274 -4.40 0.46 -37.80
N VAL A 275 -3.15 0.45 -37.32
CA VAL A 275 -2.76 1.34 -36.22
C VAL A 275 -2.56 2.72 -36.84
N GLU A 276 -3.53 3.61 -36.70
CA GLU A 276 -3.48 4.98 -37.23
C GLU A 276 -3.20 5.97 -36.12
N LYS A 277 -2.01 5.89 -35.50
CA LYS A 277 -1.19 6.98 -34.93
C LYS A 277 -0.37 6.51 -33.73
N ALA A 278 0.83 7.07 -33.63
CA ALA A 278 1.64 7.02 -32.42
C ALA A 278 1.22 8.18 -31.50
N GLY A 279 0.58 7.87 -30.38
CA GLY A 279 0.19 8.79 -29.31
C GLY A 279 -0.02 8.00 -28.02
N TYR A 280 -0.40 8.68 -26.92
CA TYR A 280 -0.56 8.05 -25.60
C TYR A 280 -1.65 6.96 -25.56
N GLN A 281 -2.62 7.05 -26.46
CA GLN A 281 -3.55 5.98 -26.78
C GLN A 281 -3.20 5.45 -28.18
N LYS A 282 -2.96 4.14 -28.30
CA LYS A 282 -2.93 3.52 -29.62
C LYS A 282 -4.36 3.54 -30.14
N GLU A 283 -4.62 4.42 -31.11
CA GLU A 283 -5.87 4.38 -31.85
C GLU A 283 -5.78 3.25 -32.87
N PHE A 284 -6.52 2.18 -32.59
CA PHE A 284 -6.72 1.10 -33.54
C PHE A 284 -7.94 1.45 -34.39
N VAL A 285 -7.70 1.96 -35.60
CA VAL A 285 -8.79 2.20 -36.53
C VAL A 285 -9.14 0.86 -37.19
N VAL A 286 -10.27 0.31 -36.78
CA VAL A 286 -10.87 -0.89 -37.37
C VAL A 286 -11.50 -0.48 -38.70
N LYS A 287 -11.04 -1.04 -39.84
CA LYS A 287 -11.91 -1.14 -41.02
C LYS A 287 -13.04 -2.10 -40.66
N GLU A 288 -14.30 -1.74 -40.97
CA GLU A 288 -15.48 -2.56 -40.70
C GLU A 288 -15.19 -4.04 -40.99
N GLY A 289 -15.14 -4.84 -39.92
CA GLY A 289 -14.98 -6.28 -40.01
C GLY A 289 -16.33 -6.88 -40.37
N ASP A 290 -16.54 -7.17 -41.65
CA ASP A 290 -17.62 -8.04 -42.06
C ASP A 290 -17.29 -9.46 -41.57
N LEU A 291 -18.15 -10.07 -40.73
CA LEU A 291 -18.05 -11.49 -40.38
C LEU A 291 -18.19 -12.38 -41.65
N GLY A 292 -18.50 -11.79 -42.80
CA GLY A 292 -18.63 -12.46 -44.08
C GLY A 292 -19.83 -13.39 -44.06
N SER A 293 -19.66 -14.60 -44.60
CA SER A 293 -20.67 -15.66 -44.57
C SER A 293 -20.65 -16.51 -43.30
N TYR A 294 -19.81 -16.20 -42.31
CA TYR A 294 -19.67 -17.03 -41.12
C TYR A 294 -20.84 -16.80 -40.14
N PRO A 295 -21.35 -17.86 -39.48
CA PRO A 295 -22.35 -17.71 -38.43
C PRO A 295 -21.83 -16.85 -37.27
N TYR A 296 -22.68 -15.98 -36.72
CA TYR A 296 -22.31 -15.16 -35.55
C TYR A 296 -21.88 -16.01 -34.35
N ALA A 297 -22.59 -17.11 -34.08
CA ALA A 297 -22.25 -18.07 -33.01
C ALA A 297 -20.85 -18.68 -33.15
N ARG A 298 -20.35 -18.82 -34.39
CA ARG A 298 -18.97 -19.26 -34.64
C ARG A 298 -17.95 -18.21 -34.19
N GLY A 299 -18.24 -16.93 -34.42
CA GLY A 299 -17.41 -15.82 -33.93
C GLY A 299 -17.32 -15.78 -32.40
N GLU A 300 -18.43 -16.05 -31.71
CA GLU A 300 -18.43 -16.15 -30.24
C GLU A 300 -17.53 -17.30 -29.74
N ASP A 301 -17.60 -18.45 -30.39
CA ASP A 301 -16.74 -19.60 -30.06
C ASP A 301 -15.25 -19.33 -30.37
N VAL A 302 -14.93 -18.53 -31.40
CA VAL A 302 -13.55 -18.07 -31.65
C VAL A 302 -13.03 -17.23 -30.48
N VAL A 303 -13.87 -16.36 -29.90
CA VAL A 303 -13.51 -15.60 -28.68
C VAL A 303 -13.29 -16.54 -27.49
N ARG A 304 -14.21 -17.47 -27.26
CA ARG A 304 -14.09 -18.46 -26.17
C ARG A 304 -12.81 -19.26 -26.30
N PHE A 305 -12.53 -19.79 -27.48
CA PHE A 305 -11.32 -20.55 -27.76
C PHE A 305 -10.05 -19.75 -27.48
N ALA A 306 -9.97 -18.49 -27.94
CA ALA A 306 -8.81 -17.64 -27.70
C ALA A 306 -8.56 -17.40 -26.20
N VAL A 307 -9.63 -17.11 -25.45
CA VAL A 307 -9.58 -16.90 -24.00
C VAL A 307 -9.23 -18.21 -23.28
N GLU A 308 -9.82 -19.33 -23.65
CA GLU A 308 -9.61 -20.64 -23.01
C GLU A 308 -8.21 -21.21 -23.27
N LEU A 309 -7.61 -20.95 -24.44
CA LEU A 309 -6.19 -21.26 -24.67
C LEU A 309 -5.30 -20.50 -23.68
N TYR A 310 -5.58 -19.20 -23.49
CA TYR A 310 -4.85 -18.35 -22.57
C TYR A 310 -5.01 -18.81 -21.13
N THR A 311 -6.25 -18.87 -20.63
CA THR A 311 -6.54 -19.22 -19.23
C THR A 311 -6.16 -20.67 -18.92
N GLY A 312 -6.33 -21.58 -19.89
CA GLY A 312 -5.96 -22.98 -19.75
C GLY A 312 -4.46 -23.18 -19.59
N HIS A 313 -3.63 -22.50 -20.39
CA HIS A 313 -2.17 -22.51 -20.19
C HIS A 313 -1.79 -21.89 -18.85
N THR A 314 -2.30 -20.70 -18.53
CA THR A 314 -1.98 -20.03 -17.26
C THR A 314 -2.31 -20.91 -16.05
N ALA A 315 -3.47 -21.56 -16.03
CA ALA A 315 -3.86 -22.45 -14.93
C ALA A 315 -2.90 -23.64 -14.76
N ARG A 316 -2.51 -24.30 -15.87
CA ARG A 316 -1.54 -25.41 -15.83
C ARG A 316 -0.17 -24.94 -15.39
N PHE A 317 0.27 -23.80 -15.90
CA PHE A 317 1.57 -23.24 -15.55
C PHE A 317 1.63 -22.84 -14.07
N ILE A 318 0.60 -22.18 -13.53
CA ILE A 318 0.53 -21.89 -12.08
C ILE A 318 0.58 -23.19 -11.28
N ALA A 319 -0.19 -24.21 -11.64
CA ALA A 319 -0.16 -25.51 -10.96
C ALA A 319 1.24 -26.16 -11.02
N PHE A 320 1.93 -26.05 -12.15
CA PHE A 320 3.32 -26.47 -12.29
C PHE A 320 4.24 -25.72 -11.31
N LEU A 321 4.17 -24.38 -11.25
CA LEU A 321 4.98 -23.59 -10.32
C LEU A 321 4.70 -23.98 -8.86
N ARG A 322 3.43 -24.19 -8.49
CA ARG A 322 3.04 -24.61 -7.13
C ARG A 322 3.66 -25.95 -6.72
N SER A 323 3.92 -26.83 -7.68
CA SER A 323 4.54 -28.15 -7.43
C SER A 323 6.04 -28.09 -7.11
N LEU A 324 6.69 -26.94 -7.32
CA LEU A 324 8.14 -26.75 -7.11
C LEU A 324 8.52 -26.48 -5.65
N ALA A 325 7.53 -26.30 -4.76
CA ALA A 325 7.72 -26.11 -3.33
C ALA A 325 6.71 -26.93 -2.49
N PRO A 326 7.06 -27.28 -1.24
CA PRO A 326 6.12 -27.89 -0.31
C PRO A 326 4.88 -27.03 -0.05
N GLU A 327 3.81 -27.68 0.40
CA GLU A 327 2.58 -26.99 0.80
C GLU A 327 2.87 -25.90 1.85
N GLY A 328 2.37 -24.68 1.63
CA GLY A 328 2.54 -23.56 2.54
C GLY A 328 3.84 -22.76 2.41
N VAL A 329 4.75 -23.13 1.49
CA VAL A 329 6.08 -22.53 1.37
C VAL A 329 6.26 -21.79 0.05
N GLY A 330 6.70 -20.52 0.12
CA GLY A 330 7.16 -19.72 -1.02
C GLY A 330 6.28 -19.84 -2.27
N ILE A 331 6.85 -20.29 -3.39
CA ILE A 331 6.14 -20.41 -4.68
C ILE A 331 4.90 -21.32 -4.63
N ASN A 332 4.69 -22.11 -3.57
CA ASN A 332 3.44 -22.85 -3.37
C ASN A 332 2.24 -21.94 -2.98
N VAL A 333 2.49 -20.82 -2.29
CA VAL A 333 1.45 -19.91 -1.80
C VAL A 333 1.56 -18.46 -2.30
N VAL A 334 2.75 -18.04 -2.74
CA VAL A 334 3.01 -16.68 -3.24
C VAL A 334 2.18 -16.39 -4.51
N PRO A 335 1.40 -15.30 -4.60
CA PRO A 335 0.49 -15.08 -5.72
C PRO A 335 1.18 -15.02 -7.10
N VAL A 336 0.56 -15.63 -8.11
CA VAL A 336 1.02 -15.64 -9.51
C VAL A 336 -0.06 -15.09 -10.43
N THR A 337 0.29 -14.20 -11.36
CA THR A 337 -0.65 -13.69 -12.37
C THR A 337 -0.05 -13.63 -13.77
N PRO A 338 -0.83 -13.76 -14.85
CA PRO A 338 -0.48 -13.08 -16.08
C PRO A 338 -0.81 -11.59 -15.98
N THR A 339 -0.12 -10.68 -16.69
CA THR A 339 -0.56 -9.28 -16.78
C THR A 339 -1.27 -8.97 -18.07
N GLY A 340 -2.33 -8.18 -17.96
CA GLY A 340 -3.04 -7.67 -19.12
C GLY A 340 -2.25 -6.54 -19.77
N ARG A 341 -2.17 -6.55 -21.09
CA ARG A 341 -1.50 -5.51 -21.87
C ARG A 341 -2.20 -4.15 -21.74
N PHE A 342 -1.39 -3.11 -21.60
CA PHE A 342 -1.78 -1.70 -21.68
C PHE A 342 -2.57 -1.37 -22.97
N GLY A 343 -3.72 -0.71 -22.85
CA GLY A 343 -4.52 -0.19 -23.97
C GLY A 343 -5.30 -1.21 -24.80
N ASN A 344 -5.66 -2.36 -24.23
CA ASN A 344 -6.27 -3.48 -24.95
C ASN A 344 -7.79 -3.62 -24.75
N SER A 345 -8.39 -4.64 -25.39
CA SER A 345 -9.83 -4.92 -25.34
C SER A 345 -10.30 -5.59 -24.04
N LEU A 346 -11.62 -5.54 -23.80
CA LEU A 346 -12.29 -6.20 -22.67
C LEU A 346 -11.97 -7.70 -22.59
N GLN A 347 -11.86 -8.40 -23.72
CA GLN A 347 -11.53 -9.83 -23.77
C GLN A 347 -10.12 -10.11 -23.22
N ASN A 348 -9.16 -9.22 -23.51
CA ASN A 348 -7.81 -9.36 -22.98
C ASN A 348 -7.77 -9.05 -21.48
N TYR A 349 -8.51 -8.02 -21.04
CA TYR A 349 -8.65 -7.73 -19.61
C TYR A 349 -9.30 -8.90 -18.87
N TRP A 350 -10.37 -9.47 -19.42
CA TRP A 350 -11.05 -10.64 -18.89
C TRP A 350 -10.10 -11.84 -18.79
N ALA A 351 -9.42 -12.22 -19.87
CA ALA A 351 -8.49 -13.35 -19.88
C ALA A 351 -7.37 -13.19 -18.84
N ALA A 352 -6.81 -11.99 -18.70
CA ALA A 352 -5.75 -11.69 -17.74
C ALA A 352 -6.18 -11.80 -16.27
N THR A 353 -7.48 -11.95 -15.98
CA THR A 353 -7.98 -12.11 -14.59
C THR A 353 -7.84 -13.54 -14.07
N CYS A 354 -7.36 -14.50 -14.86
CA CYS A 354 -7.31 -15.91 -14.48
C CYS A 354 -6.23 -16.27 -13.44
N GLY A 355 -5.33 -15.35 -13.09
CA GLY A 355 -4.33 -15.53 -12.03
C GLY A 355 -4.88 -15.39 -10.60
N ASP A 356 -3.99 -15.48 -9.62
CA ASP A 356 -4.29 -15.28 -8.19
C ASP A 356 -4.65 -13.81 -7.88
N PHE A 357 -4.19 -12.88 -8.70
CA PHE A 357 -4.51 -11.46 -8.67
C PHE A 357 -4.76 -10.93 -10.09
N ALA A 358 -5.21 -9.69 -10.23
CA ALA A 358 -5.36 -9.02 -11.53
C ALA A 358 -4.45 -7.79 -11.59
N SER A 359 -3.86 -7.53 -12.77
CA SER A 359 -2.93 -6.42 -12.92
C SER A 359 -2.83 -5.87 -14.34
N TYR A 360 -2.77 -4.54 -14.41
CA TYR A 360 -2.79 -3.74 -15.64
C TYR A 360 -1.90 -2.49 -15.49
N GLY A 361 -1.38 -1.94 -16.60
CA GLY A 361 -0.49 -0.78 -16.60
C GLY A 361 -1.19 0.49 -17.06
N ILE A 362 -0.63 1.65 -16.72
CA ILE A 362 -1.13 2.97 -17.14
C ILE A 362 -0.08 4.07 -17.03
N TYR A 363 0.01 5.01 -17.97
CA TYR A 363 0.87 6.20 -17.83
C TYR A 363 0.08 7.53 -17.83
N GLY A 364 0.73 8.62 -17.47
CA GLY A 364 0.10 9.94 -17.40
C GLY A 364 0.41 10.88 -18.57
N PHE A 365 1.63 10.77 -19.12
CA PHE A 365 2.33 11.71 -20.00
C PHE A 365 1.69 13.11 -20.12
N GLY A 366 2.08 14.03 -19.22
CA GLY A 366 1.46 15.36 -19.14
C GLY A 366 1.80 16.34 -20.27
N MET A 367 2.93 16.18 -20.98
CA MET A 367 3.30 17.06 -22.10
C MET A 367 2.70 16.54 -23.41
N ARG A 368 1.67 17.21 -23.94
CA ARG A 368 0.88 16.77 -25.11
C ARG A 368 0.43 17.98 -25.95
N PRO A 369 1.33 18.64 -26.70
CA PRO A 369 0.98 19.78 -27.56
C PRO A 369 0.00 19.44 -28.70
N TRP A 370 -0.21 18.16 -29.00
CA TRP A 370 -1.21 17.71 -29.97
C TRP A 370 -2.64 17.71 -29.40
N GLU A 371 -2.79 17.71 -28.06
CA GLU A 371 -4.08 17.76 -27.35
C GLU A 371 -4.37 19.16 -26.79
N VAL A 372 -3.34 19.95 -26.54
CA VAL A 372 -3.45 21.30 -25.96
C VAL A 372 -3.11 22.32 -27.03
N LYS A 373 -4.03 23.25 -27.29
CA LYS A 373 -3.83 24.29 -28.32
C LYS A 373 -2.79 25.33 -27.88
N PRO A 374 -2.01 25.91 -28.81
CA PRO A 374 -1.00 26.92 -28.49
C PRO A 374 -1.50 28.18 -27.75
N ASP A 375 -2.79 28.49 -27.85
CA ASP A 375 -3.43 29.62 -27.15
C ASP A 375 -3.95 29.27 -25.74
N ASP A 376 -3.87 28.00 -25.33
CA ASP A 376 -4.24 27.57 -23.98
C ASP A 376 -3.17 28.03 -22.96
N PRO A 377 -3.56 28.59 -21.80
CA PRO A 377 -2.61 29.07 -20.78
C PRO A 377 -1.68 27.98 -20.22
N TYR A 378 -1.99 26.70 -20.42
CA TYR A 378 -1.18 25.58 -19.98
C TYR A 378 -0.39 24.91 -21.10
N TYR A 379 -0.45 25.40 -22.34
CA TYR A 379 0.32 24.84 -23.46
C TYR A 379 1.81 24.64 -23.09
N PRO A 380 2.41 23.46 -23.37
CA PRO A 380 1.88 22.28 -24.07
C PRO A 380 1.32 21.16 -23.14
N TYR A 381 0.89 21.49 -21.93
CA TYR A 381 0.61 20.51 -20.87
C TYR A 381 -0.88 20.27 -20.64
N VAL A 382 -1.25 18.98 -20.54
CA VAL A 382 -2.56 18.59 -20.00
C VAL A 382 -2.50 18.64 -18.48
N VAL A 383 -3.18 19.62 -17.91
CA VAL A 383 -3.33 19.76 -16.46
C VAL A 383 -4.49 18.88 -15.99
N ARG A 384 -4.22 17.60 -15.72
CA ARG A 384 -5.25 16.57 -15.43
C ARG A 384 -6.19 16.89 -14.27
N VAL A 385 -5.78 17.73 -13.32
CA VAL A 385 -6.66 18.17 -12.22
C VAL A 385 -7.74 19.16 -12.68
N ASN A 386 -7.66 19.71 -13.89
CA ASN A 386 -8.64 20.67 -14.43
C ASN A 386 -9.81 20.00 -15.19
N GLY A 387 -10.00 18.70 -15.03
CA GLY A 387 -11.13 17.96 -15.61
C GLY A 387 -11.62 16.86 -14.68
N HIS A 388 -12.66 16.15 -15.12
CA HIS A 388 -13.16 14.98 -14.40
C HIS A 388 -12.01 14.00 -14.13
N PRO A 389 -11.88 13.48 -12.89
CA PRO A 389 -10.84 12.52 -12.58
C PRO A 389 -11.02 11.29 -13.46
N LEU A 390 -9.97 10.97 -14.19
CA LEU A 390 -9.89 9.73 -14.96
C LEU A 390 -8.46 9.22 -14.84
N MET A 391 -8.35 7.91 -14.98
CA MET A 391 -7.11 7.27 -15.33
C MET A 391 -7.05 7.35 -16.86
N GLU A 392 -5.97 7.88 -17.44
CA GLU A 392 -5.86 8.21 -18.88
C GLU A 392 -6.20 7.06 -19.85
N GLN A 393 -6.27 5.83 -19.32
CA GLN A 393 -6.80 4.63 -19.98
C GLN A 393 -7.94 4.02 -19.14
N PRO A 394 -8.82 3.20 -19.72
CA PRO A 394 -9.97 2.60 -19.02
C PRO A 394 -9.60 1.55 -17.97
N ILE A 395 -8.38 1.57 -17.43
CA ILE A 395 -7.97 0.76 -16.27
C ILE A 395 -8.81 1.08 -15.03
N ASP A 396 -9.37 2.30 -14.95
CA ASP A 396 -10.30 2.67 -13.89
C ASP A 396 -11.61 1.89 -13.94
N LEU A 397 -11.92 1.28 -15.08
CA LEU A 397 -13.12 0.48 -15.32
C LEU A 397 -12.93 -1.02 -15.05
N VAL A 398 -11.73 -1.46 -14.65
CA VAL A 398 -11.41 -2.87 -14.46
C VAL A 398 -11.03 -3.14 -13.00
N ARG A 399 -12.02 -3.59 -12.21
CA ARG A 399 -11.83 -4.03 -10.83
C ARG A 399 -12.64 -5.29 -10.54
N VAL A 400 -12.06 -6.46 -10.78
CA VAL A 400 -12.73 -7.76 -10.56
C VAL A 400 -12.96 -8.05 -9.08
N PRO A 401 -14.14 -8.54 -8.66
CA PRO A 401 -14.41 -8.93 -7.27
C PRO A 401 -13.47 -10.00 -6.72
N ASN A 402 -13.28 -10.03 -5.40
CA ASN A 402 -12.65 -11.13 -4.65
C ASN A 402 -11.22 -11.51 -5.09
N LYS A 403 -10.50 -10.59 -5.77
CA LYS A 403 -9.10 -10.76 -6.15
C LYS A 403 -8.28 -9.52 -5.82
N PRO A 404 -7.01 -9.68 -5.40
CA PRO A 404 -6.11 -8.54 -5.27
C PRO A 404 -5.96 -7.83 -6.61
N HIS A 405 -5.80 -6.50 -6.57
CA HIS A 405 -5.59 -5.70 -7.79
C HIS A 405 -4.32 -4.86 -7.67
N LEU A 406 -3.50 -4.91 -8.72
CA LEU A 406 -2.23 -4.23 -8.77
C LEU A 406 -2.08 -3.45 -10.07
N ILE A 407 -1.31 -2.38 -10.03
CA ILE A 407 -0.84 -1.67 -11.22
C ILE A 407 0.62 -2.03 -11.41
N TYR A 408 0.96 -2.81 -12.44
CA TYR A 408 2.34 -3.29 -12.66
C TYR A 408 3.27 -2.18 -13.15
N GLU A 409 2.74 -1.17 -13.83
CA GLU A 409 3.47 -0.02 -14.35
C GLU A 409 2.60 1.21 -14.34
N CYS A 410 3.12 2.26 -13.72
CA CYS A 410 2.63 3.60 -13.94
C CYS A 410 3.69 4.67 -13.76
N ASN A 411 3.60 5.77 -14.50
CA ASN A 411 4.34 6.99 -14.21
C ASN A 411 3.88 8.15 -15.08
N ASP A 412 4.43 9.33 -14.81
CA ASP A 412 4.35 10.50 -15.65
C ASP A 412 5.75 10.96 -16.05
N SER A 413 5.89 11.40 -17.30
CA SER A 413 7.21 11.77 -17.83
C SER A 413 7.49 13.23 -17.56
N ARG A 414 8.72 13.53 -17.16
CA ARG A 414 9.26 14.88 -17.32
C ARG A 414 9.63 15.14 -18.78
N PRO A 415 9.60 16.42 -19.24
CA PRO A 415 9.24 17.60 -18.47
C PRO A 415 7.72 17.68 -18.23
N ASN A 416 7.33 17.80 -16.97
CA ASN A 416 5.95 18.12 -16.58
C ASN A 416 5.96 18.88 -15.24
N PRO A 417 5.66 20.20 -15.23
CA PRO A 417 5.65 20.98 -14.00
C PRO A 417 4.48 20.62 -13.06
N TYR A 418 3.55 19.77 -13.50
CA TYR A 418 2.36 19.35 -12.75
C TYR A 418 2.43 17.91 -12.24
N ALA A 419 3.56 17.21 -12.40
CA ALA A 419 3.68 15.77 -12.15
C ALA A 419 3.33 15.33 -10.71
N THR A 420 3.48 16.21 -9.71
CA THR A 420 3.22 15.89 -8.30
C THR A 420 1.78 15.45 -8.03
N GLU A 421 0.78 15.90 -8.80
CA GLU A 421 -0.61 15.47 -8.61
C GLU A 421 -0.85 14.01 -9.01
N PHE A 422 -0.08 13.47 -9.96
CA PHE A 422 -0.31 12.12 -10.49
C PHE A 422 -0.15 11.05 -9.39
N TYR A 423 0.78 11.26 -8.46
CA TYR A 423 1.01 10.38 -7.31
C TYR A 423 -0.16 10.35 -6.34
N ALA A 424 -0.71 11.51 -6.00
CA ALA A 424 -1.90 11.60 -5.14
C ALA A 424 -3.17 11.09 -5.83
N ARG A 425 -3.31 11.35 -7.13
CA ARG A 425 -4.38 10.76 -7.95
C ARG A 425 -4.33 9.24 -7.91
N MET A 426 -3.15 8.66 -8.10
CA MET A 426 -2.95 7.22 -8.06
C MET A 426 -3.28 6.64 -6.69
N ALA A 427 -2.80 7.26 -5.61
CA ALA A 427 -3.12 6.82 -4.25
C ALA A 427 -4.62 6.92 -3.94
N ALA A 428 -5.30 7.98 -4.40
CA ALA A 428 -6.74 8.15 -4.22
C ALA A 428 -7.54 7.10 -5.01
N PHE A 429 -7.21 6.91 -6.29
CA PHE A 429 -7.82 5.90 -7.15
C PHE A 429 -7.65 4.49 -6.57
N ALA A 430 -6.41 4.09 -6.32
CA ALA A 430 -6.08 2.75 -5.84
C ALA A 430 -6.71 2.47 -4.46
N SER A 431 -6.70 3.44 -3.54
CA SER A 431 -7.35 3.28 -2.24
C SER A 431 -8.87 3.12 -2.37
N TRP A 432 -9.50 3.94 -3.21
CA TRP A 432 -10.95 3.96 -3.39
C TRP A 432 -11.50 2.71 -4.08
N GLN A 433 -10.78 2.23 -5.10
CA GLN A 433 -11.09 0.96 -5.79
C GLN A 433 -10.59 -0.27 -5.03
N ASP A 434 -9.97 -0.07 -3.86
CA ASP A 434 -9.51 -1.12 -2.96
C ASP A 434 -8.43 -2.03 -3.56
N TYR A 435 -7.43 -1.42 -4.20
CA TYR A 435 -6.28 -2.09 -4.80
C TYR A 435 -5.23 -2.41 -3.72
N ASP A 436 -4.35 -3.36 -4.03
CA ASP A 436 -3.30 -3.86 -3.14
C ASP A 436 -1.89 -3.48 -3.61
N GLY A 437 -1.73 -2.91 -4.81
CA GLY A 437 -0.41 -2.48 -5.27
C GLY A 437 -0.36 -1.45 -6.39
N VAL A 438 0.66 -0.60 -6.37
CA VAL A 438 0.98 0.40 -7.41
C VAL A 438 2.49 0.40 -7.63
N PHE A 439 2.95 0.16 -8.86
CA PHE A 439 4.37 0.10 -9.21
C PHE A 439 4.77 1.19 -10.21
N TRP A 440 5.78 1.97 -9.84
CA TRP A 440 6.28 3.09 -10.63
C TRP A 440 7.28 2.63 -11.68
N PHE A 441 7.03 2.95 -12.95
CA PHE A 441 8.02 2.77 -14.02
C PHE A 441 8.83 4.05 -14.16
N TYR A 442 10.03 4.22 -13.62
CA TYR A 442 10.86 3.21 -12.95
C TYR A 442 12.00 3.90 -12.18
N TRP A 443 12.64 3.17 -11.26
CA TRP A 443 13.66 3.74 -10.38
C TRP A 443 14.86 4.23 -11.20
N ASP A 444 15.52 3.30 -11.89
CA ASP A 444 16.54 3.52 -12.90
C ASP A 444 16.77 2.25 -13.73
N ASP A 445 17.34 2.43 -14.93
CA ASP A 445 17.90 1.42 -15.87
C ASP A 445 18.20 2.08 -17.24
N ARG A 446 19.09 1.47 -18.02
CA ARG A 446 19.67 1.82 -19.35
C ARG A 446 20.90 2.72 -19.37
N GLY A 447 21.57 2.91 -18.23
CA GLY A 447 22.84 3.66 -18.18
C GLY A 447 22.68 5.19 -18.26
N TYR A 448 21.46 5.70 -18.10
CA TYR A 448 21.18 7.14 -17.99
C TYR A 448 21.75 7.75 -16.72
N GLN A 449 21.71 6.98 -15.63
CA GLN A 449 22.42 7.31 -14.41
C GLN A 449 23.78 6.60 -14.44
N PRO A 450 24.88 7.28 -14.10
CA PRO A 450 26.16 6.62 -13.87
C PRO A 450 26.09 5.78 -12.58
N THR A 451 27.17 5.09 -12.24
CA THR A 451 27.32 4.48 -10.91
C THR A 451 27.27 5.56 -9.84
N LEU A 452 26.37 5.43 -8.86
CA LEU A 452 26.17 6.38 -7.76
C LEU A 452 26.56 5.70 -6.45
N THR A 453 27.57 6.20 -5.74
CA THR A 453 28.11 5.52 -4.55
C THR A 453 27.97 6.34 -3.26
N SER A 454 27.38 7.53 -3.37
CA SER A 454 27.01 8.40 -2.26
C SER A 454 25.70 9.13 -2.56
N ASP A 455 24.99 9.55 -1.51
CA ASP A 455 23.80 10.38 -1.68
C ASP A 455 24.09 11.69 -2.43
N GLN A 456 25.29 12.25 -2.25
CA GLN A 456 25.70 13.49 -2.91
C GLN A 456 25.74 13.36 -4.44
N ASP A 457 26.02 12.15 -4.96
CA ASP A 457 26.05 11.90 -6.41
C ASP A 457 24.69 12.18 -7.06
N TYR A 458 23.58 11.92 -6.35
CA TYR A 458 22.22 12.16 -6.84
C TYR A 458 21.91 13.65 -7.07
N LEU A 459 22.62 14.56 -6.40
CA LEU A 459 22.50 16.01 -6.64
C LEU A 459 23.38 16.49 -7.81
N ASN A 460 24.44 15.75 -8.11
CA ASN A 460 25.47 16.14 -9.07
C ASN A 460 25.22 15.55 -10.47
N VAL A 461 24.24 14.68 -10.62
CA VAL A 461 23.84 14.10 -11.89
C VAL A 461 22.52 14.71 -12.37
N ARG A 462 22.49 15.05 -13.66
CA ARG A 462 21.30 15.61 -14.32
C ARG A 462 20.15 14.59 -14.28
N MET A 463 18.92 15.05 -14.07
CA MET A 463 17.75 14.19 -14.24
C MET A 463 17.61 13.77 -15.73
N PRO A 464 17.48 12.48 -16.06
CA PRO A 464 17.44 11.97 -17.45
C PRO A 464 16.35 12.53 -18.40
N ILE A 465 16.69 13.35 -19.38
CA ILE A 465 15.83 13.77 -20.52
C ILE A 465 15.09 12.67 -21.28
N PRO A 466 13.82 12.73 -21.76
CA PRO A 466 13.50 12.04 -23.01
C PRO A 466 14.50 12.45 -24.11
N ASP A 467 15.09 11.47 -24.80
CA ASP A 467 15.95 11.72 -25.97
C ASP A 467 15.68 10.71 -27.10
N THR A 468 16.40 10.84 -28.21
CA THR A 468 16.21 9.99 -29.40
C THR A 468 16.63 8.53 -29.20
N SER A 469 17.50 8.23 -28.23
CA SER A 469 18.02 6.89 -27.94
C SER A 469 17.13 6.13 -26.99
N TYR A 470 16.56 6.82 -25.98
CA TYR A 470 15.57 6.23 -25.10
C TYR A 470 14.58 7.30 -24.59
N PRO A 471 13.44 7.43 -25.26
CA PRO A 471 12.47 8.47 -24.96
C PRO A 471 11.70 8.27 -23.64
N ASN A 472 11.79 7.09 -23.02
CA ASN A 472 11.27 6.80 -21.68
C ASN A 472 12.19 7.27 -20.54
N ALA A 473 13.36 7.85 -20.83
CA ALA A 473 14.29 8.32 -19.80
C ALA A 473 13.66 9.40 -18.88
N GLY A 474 12.67 10.14 -19.38
CA GLY A 474 11.89 11.08 -18.57
C GLY A 474 11.04 10.43 -17.46
N LEU A 475 10.94 9.11 -17.41
CA LEU A 475 10.23 8.36 -16.38
C LEU A 475 11.16 7.90 -15.23
N ILE A 476 12.48 8.07 -15.38
CA ILE A 476 13.44 7.73 -14.32
C ILE A 476 13.25 8.68 -13.14
N MET A 477 12.95 8.11 -11.98
CA MET A 477 12.59 8.86 -10.77
C MET A 477 13.70 8.94 -9.71
N ALA A 478 14.75 8.10 -9.76
CA ALA A 478 15.72 7.94 -8.67
C ALA A 478 16.42 9.24 -8.19
N ASN A 479 16.57 10.25 -9.06
CA ASN A 479 17.14 11.55 -8.72
C ASN A 479 16.18 12.74 -8.87
N ASP A 480 14.86 12.49 -8.91
CA ASP A 480 13.84 13.54 -8.95
C ASP A 480 13.24 13.79 -7.57
N GLU A 481 13.76 14.80 -6.87
CA GLU A 481 13.33 15.16 -5.51
C GLU A 481 11.83 15.45 -5.42
N ALA A 482 11.26 16.17 -6.39
CA ALA A 482 9.86 16.59 -6.32
C ALA A 482 8.91 15.41 -6.48
N VAL A 483 9.22 14.55 -7.45
CA VAL A 483 8.51 13.29 -7.70
C VAL A 483 8.64 12.35 -6.50
N LEU A 484 9.85 12.15 -5.96
CA LEU A 484 10.05 11.23 -4.84
C LEU A 484 9.38 11.73 -3.55
N ALA A 485 9.31 13.04 -3.30
CA ALA A 485 8.63 13.59 -2.13
C ALA A 485 7.11 13.38 -2.24
N ALA A 486 6.54 13.64 -3.43
CA ALA A 486 5.14 13.39 -3.71
C ALA A 486 4.81 11.89 -3.63
N SER A 487 5.65 11.02 -4.20
CA SER A 487 5.52 9.57 -4.14
C SER A 487 5.58 9.05 -2.71
N LYS A 488 6.51 9.52 -1.89
CA LYS A 488 6.65 9.14 -0.48
C LYS A 488 5.38 9.48 0.32
N ALA A 489 4.82 10.67 0.13
CA ALA A 489 3.60 11.10 0.81
C ALA A 489 2.36 10.31 0.33
N ALA A 490 2.20 10.15 -0.98
CA ALA A 490 1.10 9.38 -1.58
C ALA A 490 1.16 7.89 -1.21
N GLY A 491 2.36 7.30 -1.21
CA GLY A 491 2.59 5.91 -0.80
C GLY A 491 2.33 5.70 0.69
N ALA A 492 2.71 6.63 1.55
CA ALA A 492 2.34 6.58 2.97
C ALA A 492 0.82 6.62 3.15
N LEU A 493 0.11 7.46 2.38
CA LEU A 493 -1.36 7.56 2.42
C LEU A 493 -2.02 6.26 1.98
N PHE A 494 -1.55 5.66 0.88
CA PHE A 494 -2.05 4.39 0.36
C PHE A 494 -1.81 3.23 1.34
N ARG A 495 -0.57 3.06 1.81
CA ARG A 495 -0.17 1.93 2.66
C ARG A 495 -0.79 1.98 4.05
N SER A 496 -0.94 3.16 4.64
CA SER A 496 -1.57 3.32 5.95
C SER A 496 -3.09 3.07 5.96
N GLY A 497 -3.73 3.02 4.79
CA GLY A 497 -5.19 2.95 4.72
C GLY A 497 -5.90 4.25 5.06
N ALA A 498 -5.19 5.39 4.98
CA ALA A 498 -5.74 6.69 5.37
C ALA A 498 -6.90 7.16 4.49
N LEU A 499 -7.02 6.63 3.27
CA LEU A 499 -8.22 6.75 2.45
C LEU A 499 -8.94 5.39 2.42
N PRO A 500 -10.20 5.30 2.89
CA PRO A 500 -10.96 4.06 2.89
C PRO A 500 -11.42 3.69 1.49
N ALA A 501 -11.56 2.39 1.24
CA ALA A 501 -12.24 1.89 0.05
C ALA A 501 -13.69 2.37 -0.02
N ALA A 502 -14.24 2.42 -1.22
CA ALA A 502 -15.63 2.76 -1.41
C ALA A 502 -16.56 1.76 -0.67
N CYS A 503 -17.50 2.27 0.13
CA CYS A 503 -18.32 1.42 1.01
C CYS A 503 -19.32 0.54 0.24
N GLU A 504 -19.87 1.05 -0.87
CA GLU A 504 -20.90 0.37 -1.67
C GLU A 504 -20.61 0.54 -3.17
N PRO A 505 -19.57 -0.14 -3.69
CA PRO A 505 -19.23 -0.09 -5.10
C PRO A 505 -20.35 -0.67 -5.94
N VAL A 506 -20.61 -0.04 -7.08
CA VAL A 506 -21.59 -0.57 -8.04
C VAL A 506 -20.97 -1.70 -8.84
N THR A 507 -21.79 -2.62 -9.34
CA THR A 507 -21.33 -3.69 -10.22
C THR A 507 -21.67 -3.36 -11.67
N ALA A 508 -20.72 -3.57 -12.57
CA ALA A 508 -20.95 -3.64 -14.00
C ALA A 508 -20.60 -5.06 -14.47
N THR A 509 -21.58 -5.74 -15.07
CA THR A 509 -21.41 -7.06 -15.66
C THR A 509 -21.25 -6.89 -17.17
N PHE A 510 -20.11 -7.32 -17.71
CA PHE A 510 -19.90 -7.44 -19.14
C PHE A 510 -20.26 -8.86 -19.56
N GLY A 511 -21.27 -8.97 -20.40
CA GLY A 511 -21.92 -10.21 -20.80
C GLY A 511 -21.52 -10.70 -22.21
N ARG A 512 -22.15 -11.77 -22.67
CA ARG A 512 -22.03 -12.38 -24.00
C ARG A 512 -22.10 -11.37 -25.14
N ASP A 513 -23.06 -10.46 -25.09
CA ASP A 513 -23.35 -9.43 -26.10
C ASP A 513 -22.20 -8.43 -26.33
N ILE A 514 -21.31 -8.28 -25.35
CA ILE A 514 -20.09 -7.46 -25.45
C ILE A 514 -18.83 -8.32 -25.52
N LEU A 515 -18.69 -9.29 -24.61
CA LEU A 515 -17.46 -10.09 -24.48
C LEU A 515 -17.21 -10.97 -25.70
N LEU A 516 -18.25 -11.66 -26.17
CA LEU A 516 -18.11 -12.64 -27.27
C LEU A 516 -18.42 -12.04 -28.64
N ASN A 517 -18.89 -10.80 -28.67
CA ASN A 517 -19.20 -10.09 -29.89
C ASN A 517 -17.92 -9.55 -30.53
N LEU A 518 -17.46 -10.22 -31.59
CA LEU A 518 -16.31 -9.77 -32.38
C LEU A 518 -16.52 -8.38 -33.00
N ALA A 519 -17.76 -7.97 -33.28
CA ALA A 519 -18.05 -6.64 -33.79
C ALA A 519 -18.08 -5.56 -32.69
N HIS A 520 -18.12 -5.94 -31.40
CA HIS A 520 -18.15 -4.99 -30.31
C HIS A 520 -16.77 -4.39 -30.06
N ARG A 521 -16.67 -3.08 -30.22
CA ARG A 521 -15.50 -2.29 -29.83
C ARG A 521 -15.58 -2.10 -28.31
N GLY A 522 -14.89 -2.95 -27.55
CA GLY A 522 -14.85 -2.88 -26.09
C GLY A 522 -14.27 -1.56 -25.56
N LEU A 523 -13.85 -1.50 -24.29
CA LEU A 523 -13.21 -0.33 -23.69
C LEU A 523 -11.84 0.01 -24.35
N GLY A 524 -11.87 0.66 -25.51
CA GLY A 524 -10.73 1.14 -26.29
C GLY A 524 -10.48 2.65 -26.12
N PRO A 525 -9.84 3.33 -27.10
CA PRO A 525 -9.77 4.79 -27.14
C PRO A 525 -11.18 5.41 -26.99
N LEU A 526 -11.27 6.61 -26.40
CA LEU A 526 -12.52 7.27 -25.97
C LEU A 526 -13.68 7.26 -26.99
N GLU A 527 -13.38 7.22 -28.28
CA GLU A 527 -14.36 7.23 -29.37
C GLU A 527 -15.02 5.85 -29.63
N ASP A 528 -14.40 4.75 -29.19
CA ASP A 528 -14.79 3.39 -29.58
C ASP A 528 -15.85 2.73 -28.67
N THR A 529 -16.23 3.34 -27.54
CA THR A 529 -17.11 2.71 -26.53
C THR A 529 -18.56 3.18 -26.54
N GLY A 530 -18.94 4.06 -27.48
CA GLY A 530 -20.30 4.61 -27.54
C GLY A 530 -20.73 5.41 -26.31
N GLY A 531 -19.77 5.95 -25.52
CA GLY A 531 -20.02 6.71 -24.31
C GLY A 531 -20.21 5.88 -23.03
N MET A 532 -20.09 4.55 -23.11
CA MET A 532 -20.16 3.64 -21.96
C MET A 532 -19.09 3.93 -20.92
N ASP A 533 -17.87 4.24 -21.35
CA ASP A 533 -16.75 4.54 -20.46
C ASP A 533 -16.99 5.80 -19.62
N LEU A 534 -17.56 6.85 -20.21
CA LEU A 534 -17.91 8.09 -19.52
C LEU A 534 -18.96 7.84 -18.42
N ALA A 535 -19.99 7.04 -18.72
CA ALA A 535 -21.01 6.67 -17.74
C ALA A 535 -20.40 5.90 -16.56
N LEU A 536 -19.56 4.90 -16.85
CA LEU A 536 -18.93 4.08 -15.80
C LEU A 536 -17.92 4.87 -14.96
N ARG A 537 -17.17 5.81 -15.54
CA ARG A 537 -16.20 6.64 -14.79
C ARG A 537 -16.85 7.47 -13.71
N GLN A 538 -18.06 7.98 -13.93
CA GLN A 538 -18.80 8.66 -12.87
C GLN A 538 -19.04 7.74 -11.66
N HIS A 539 -19.34 6.46 -11.90
CA HIS A 539 -19.47 5.48 -10.82
C HIS A 539 -18.13 5.17 -10.14
N VAL A 540 -17.07 4.93 -10.92
CA VAL A 540 -15.72 4.64 -10.40
C VAL A 540 -15.33 5.67 -9.36
N TRP A 541 -15.41 6.96 -9.69
CA TRP A 541 -14.89 8.02 -8.84
C TRP A 541 -15.87 8.51 -7.77
N ARG A 542 -17.17 8.17 -7.85
CA ARG A 542 -18.17 8.56 -6.82
C ARG A 542 -18.56 7.44 -5.89
N ARG A 543 -18.55 6.19 -6.36
CA ARG A 543 -19.05 5.02 -5.63
C ARG A 543 -18.10 3.83 -5.64
N GLY A 544 -17.09 3.81 -6.52
CA GLY A 544 -16.31 2.61 -6.79
C GLY A 544 -17.03 1.68 -7.74
N LEU A 545 -16.28 0.80 -8.42
CA LEU A 545 -16.81 -0.14 -9.42
C LEU A 545 -16.32 -1.56 -9.12
N ARG A 546 -17.15 -2.54 -9.41
CA ARG A 546 -16.79 -3.95 -9.50
C ARG A 546 -17.13 -4.47 -10.89
N THR A 547 -16.14 -5.00 -11.58
CA THR A 547 -16.23 -5.45 -12.96
C THR A 547 -16.39 -6.97 -12.97
N VAL A 548 -17.55 -7.44 -13.40
CA VAL A 548 -17.83 -8.87 -13.55
C VAL A 548 -17.77 -9.21 -15.03
N PHE A 549 -17.04 -10.26 -15.37
CA PHE A 549 -17.00 -10.82 -16.72
C PHE A 549 -17.79 -12.13 -16.71
N ASP A 550 -18.92 -12.18 -17.42
CA ASP A 550 -19.80 -13.35 -17.47
C ASP A 550 -20.20 -13.67 -18.92
N PRO A 551 -19.50 -14.61 -19.58
CA PRO A 551 -19.78 -14.93 -20.98
C PRO A 551 -21.10 -15.68 -21.19
N GLU A 552 -21.84 -16.05 -20.13
CA GLU A 552 -23.11 -16.78 -20.22
C GLU A 552 -24.35 -15.90 -19.99
N ALA A 553 -24.16 -14.65 -19.52
CA ALA A 553 -25.23 -13.68 -19.28
C ALA A 553 -25.16 -12.51 -20.24
N ASP A 554 -26.21 -11.69 -20.32
CA ASP A 554 -26.18 -10.41 -21.03
C ASP A 554 -25.49 -9.32 -20.17
N THR A 555 -24.96 -8.30 -20.82
CA THR A 555 -24.35 -7.14 -20.16
C THR A 555 -25.37 -6.41 -19.30
N VAL A 556 -24.96 -6.08 -18.07
CA VAL A 556 -25.73 -5.26 -17.13
C VAL A 556 -24.84 -4.12 -16.64
N LEU A 557 -25.13 -2.90 -17.10
CA LEU A 557 -24.42 -1.70 -16.68
C LEU A 557 -25.26 -0.91 -15.66
N PRO A 558 -24.63 -0.28 -14.66
CA PRO A 558 -25.33 0.62 -13.75
C PRO A 558 -25.80 1.88 -14.49
N GLU A 559 -26.99 2.37 -14.17
CA GLU A 559 -27.46 3.66 -14.67
C GLU A 559 -26.67 4.81 -14.04
N ALA A 560 -26.14 5.70 -14.88
CA ALA A 560 -25.48 6.92 -14.45
C ALA A 560 -26.47 8.09 -14.43
N SER A 561 -26.73 8.66 -13.25
CA SER A 561 -27.66 9.79 -13.06
C SER A 561 -26.96 11.03 -12.47
N TYR A 562 -25.67 11.20 -12.72
CA TYR A 562 -24.87 12.29 -12.15
C TYR A 562 -24.89 13.51 -13.08
N GLY A 563 -24.90 14.71 -12.48
CA GLY A 563 -24.75 15.96 -13.23
C GLY A 563 -23.28 16.30 -13.53
N ASP A 564 -23.07 17.28 -14.41
CA ASP A 564 -21.76 17.78 -14.85
C ASP A 564 -21.08 18.71 -13.83
N GLU A 565 -21.34 18.51 -12.54
CA GLU A 565 -20.71 19.34 -11.50
C GLU A 565 -19.19 19.17 -11.55
N PRO A 566 -18.41 20.28 -11.50
CA PRO A 566 -16.96 20.23 -11.58
C PRO A 566 -16.30 19.75 -10.26
N ARG A 567 -16.97 18.84 -9.56
CA ARG A 567 -16.55 18.31 -8.27
C ARG A 567 -17.09 16.90 -8.02
N ILE A 568 -16.28 16.11 -7.34
CA ILE A 568 -16.58 14.77 -6.87
C ILE A 568 -16.17 14.65 -5.42
N ALA A 569 -17.07 14.14 -4.58
CA ALA A 569 -16.73 13.67 -3.24
C ALA A 569 -16.56 12.15 -3.28
N MET A 570 -15.43 11.68 -2.78
CA MET A 570 -15.07 10.27 -2.59
C MET A 570 -15.25 9.94 -1.12
N GLY A 571 -16.48 9.57 -0.76
CA GLY A 571 -16.89 9.40 0.63
C GLY A 571 -16.76 10.71 1.43
N PRO A 572 -16.55 10.64 2.75
CA PRO A 572 -16.49 11.82 3.60
C PRO A 572 -15.10 12.49 3.64
N VAL A 573 -14.05 11.84 3.13
CA VAL A 573 -12.65 12.25 3.38
C VAL A 573 -11.90 12.72 2.15
N ALA A 574 -12.36 12.46 0.93
CA ALA A 574 -11.64 12.85 -0.27
C ALA A 574 -12.53 13.63 -1.24
N GLN A 575 -11.96 14.62 -1.92
CA GLN A 575 -12.65 15.46 -2.88
C GLN A 575 -11.73 15.78 -4.06
N PHE A 576 -12.30 15.72 -5.26
CA PHE A 576 -11.78 16.32 -6.47
C PHE A 576 -12.64 17.54 -6.81
N ASP A 577 -12.01 18.64 -7.15
CA ASP A 577 -12.71 19.86 -7.59
C ASP A 577 -11.87 20.47 -8.72
N TRP A 578 -12.49 20.71 -9.87
CA TRP A 578 -11.85 21.26 -11.05
C TRP A 578 -12.53 22.54 -11.53
N SER A 579 -13.22 23.23 -10.61
CA SER A 579 -13.83 24.53 -10.87
C SER A 579 -12.79 25.54 -11.35
N ASP A 580 -13.22 26.45 -12.23
CA ASP A 580 -12.44 27.61 -12.69
C ASP A 580 -11.07 27.28 -13.32
N ARG A 581 -10.88 26.04 -13.80
CA ARG A 581 -9.57 25.55 -14.30
C ARG A 581 -8.46 25.70 -13.25
N ARG A 582 -8.80 25.59 -11.96
CA ARG A 582 -7.86 25.62 -10.82
C ARG A 582 -8.04 24.39 -9.93
N GLY A 583 -8.03 23.22 -10.54
CA GLY A 583 -8.42 22.01 -9.86
C GLY A 583 -7.42 21.46 -8.83
N PHE A 584 -7.95 20.67 -7.92
CA PHE A 584 -7.22 20.07 -6.81
C PHE A 584 -7.82 18.75 -6.35
N ILE A 585 -6.98 17.96 -5.69
CA ILE A 585 -7.36 16.78 -4.91
C ILE A 585 -7.13 17.12 -3.44
N ARG A 586 -8.16 16.94 -2.62
CA ARG A 586 -8.11 17.13 -1.18
C ARG A 586 -8.41 15.81 -0.48
N VAL A 587 -7.57 15.42 0.48
CA VAL A 587 -7.84 14.35 1.44
C VAL A 587 -7.81 14.93 2.84
N ASP A 588 -8.86 14.66 3.62
CA ASP A 588 -9.05 15.10 4.99
C ASP A 588 -9.60 13.93 5.81
N SER A 589 -8.71 13.01 6.18
CA SER A 589 -9.02 11.87 7.04
C SER A 589 -8.39 12.05 8.42
N PRO A 590 -8.79 11.28 9.45
CA PRO A 590 -8.16 11.35 10.76
C PRO A 590 -6.64 11.13 10.72
N SER A 591 -6.16 10.22 9.86
CA SER A 591 -4.74 9.83 9.75
C SER A 591 -3.97 10.55 8.65
N ALA A 592 -4.62 11.32 7.76
CA ALA A 592 -3.93 12.08 6.73
C ALA A 592 -4.65 13.38 6.32
N LYS A 593 -3.88 14.45 6.16
CA LYS A 593 -4.28 15.69 5.47
C LYS A 593 -3.46 15.83 4.20
N MET A 594 -4.10 15.97 3.05
CA MET A 594 -3.41 16.18 1.77
C MET A 594 -4.18 17.20 0.92
N TYR A 595 -3.43 18.07 0.26
CA TYR A 595 -3.95 18.94 -0.79
C TYR A 595 -2.93 18.98 -1.92
N THR A 596 -3.33 18.57 -3.12
CA THR A 596 -2.49 18.62 -4.31
C THR A 596 -3.21 19.29 -5.48
N GLY A 597 -2.47 19.94 -6.38
CA GLY A 597 -3.02 20.69 -7.51
C GLY A 597 -2.83 22.19 -7.32
N PHE A 598 -3.81 23.01 -7.75
CA PHE A 598 -3.72 24.46 -7.57
C PHE A 598 -3.97 24.87 -6.12
N LEU A 599 -2.91 25.36 -5.47
CA LEU A 599 -2.89 25.68 -4.05
C LEU A 599 -3.58 27.02 -3.76
N LYS A 600 -4.23 27.07 -2.60
CA LYS A 600 -4.77 28.30 -2.00
C LYS A 600 -3.72 28.91 -1.06
N PRO A 601 -3.75 30.23 -0.77
CA PRO A 601 -2.81 30.86 0.15
C PRO A 601 -2.87 30.32 1.59
N SER A 602 -4.00 29.71 1.95
CA SER A 602 -4.19 29.00 3.20
C SER A 602 -5.12 27.81 3.02
N LEU A 603 -4.93 26.79 3.84
CA LEU A 603 -5.72 25.57 3.89
C LEU A 603 -6.13 25.32 5.35
N VAL A 604 -7.36 24.87 5.55
CA VAL A 604 -7.87 24.42 6.85
C VAL A 604 -8.33 22.99 6.67
N PHE A 605 -8.03 22.12 7.62
CA PHE A 605 -8.49 20.74 7.70
C PHE A 605 -9.09 20.44 9.08
N ASP A 606 -9.80 19.33 9.17
CA ASP A 606 -10.32 18.84 10.45
C ASP A 606 -9.19 18.54 11.45
N GLY A 607 -9.52 18.47 12.74
CA GLY A 607 -8.51 18.29 13.81
C GLY A 607 -7.70 19.55 14.11
N GLY A 608 -8.20 20.72 13.68
CA GLY A 608 -7.59 22.03 13.95
C GLY A 608 -6.27 22.25 13.19
N VAL A 609 -6.09 21.57 12.05
CA VAL A 609 -4.88 21.70 11.22
C VAL A 609 -5.05 22.85 10.24
N GLU A 610 -4.17 23.83 10.34
CA GLU A 610 -4.13 24.97 9.42
C GLU A 610 -2.78 25.04 8.74
N VAL A 611 -2.78 25.29 7.43
CA VAL A 611 -1.58 25.61 6.66
C VAL A 611 -1.71 27.04 6.13
N ARG A 612 -0.75 27.90 6.47
CA ARG A 612 -0.76 29.33 6.13
C ARG A 612 0.51 29.73 5.38
N GLY A 613 0.43 30.84 4.66
CA GLY A 613 1.60 31.45 4.01
C GLY A 613 2.11 30.68 2.80
N ILE A 614 1.24 29.93 2.12
CA ILE A 614 1.60 29.09 0.97
C ILE A 614 2.03 29.98 -0.20
N ASP A 615 3.29 29.85 -0.64
CA ASP A 615 3.95 30.74 -1.61
C ASP A 615 4.04 30.17 -3.04
N ARG A 616 3.44 29.00 -3.30
CA ARG A 616 3.36 28.37 -4.62
C ARG A 616 1.91 28.27 -5.09
N GLN A 617 1.72 28.37 -6.40
CA GLN A 617 0.40 28.25 -7.03
C GLN A 617 -0.01 26.80 -7.31
N PHE A 618 0.95 25.89 -7.44
CA PHE A 618 0.72 24.47 -7.70
C PHE A 618 1.67 23.63 -6.86
N GLY A 619 1.22 22.47 -6.39
CA GLY A 619 2.07 21.52 -5.68
C GLY A 619 1.26 20.60 -4.78
N MET A 620 1.95 19.92 -3.86
CA MET A 620 1.39 19.03 -2.86
C MET A 620 1.83 19.48 -1.46
N ILE A 621 0.87 19.58 -0.55
CA ILE A 621 1.10 19.64 0.91
C ILE A 621 0.42 18.42 1.52
N ALA A 622 1.17 17.62 2.27
CA ALA A 622 0.68 16.39 2.90
C ALA A 622 1.21 16.23 4.32
N LEU A 623 0.35 15.79 5.24
CA LEU A 623 0.65 15.26 6.56
C LEU A 623 0.05 13.87 6.65
N VAL A 624 0.85 12.83 6.88
CA VAL A 624 0.38 11.44 6.85
C VAL A 624 0.95 10.66 8.03
N ALA A 625 0.08 10.09 8.86
CA ALA A 625 0.46 9.17 9.92
C ALA A 625 1.07 7.90 9.33
N GLN A 626 2.30 7.57 9.71
CA GLN A 626 2.99 6.39 9.19
C GLN A 626 2.49 5.08 9.84
N ASP A 627 1.83 5.18 10.99
CA ASP A 627 1.23 4.08 11.74
C ASP A 627 -0.29 3.91 11.51
N GLY A 628 -0.88 4.73 10.62
CA GLY A 628 -2.31 4.70 10.29
C GLY A 628 -3.24 5.24 11.39
N LEU A 629 -2.72 5.64 12.54
CA LEU A 629 -3.51 6.23 13.63
C LEU A 629 -3.92 7.67 13.29
N PRO A 630 -4.97 8.22 13.94
CA PRO A 630 -5.27 9.66 13.85
C PRO A 630 -4.03 10.51 14.16
N LEU A 631 -3.83 11.62 13.45
CA LEU A 631 -2.63 12.46 13.55
C LEU A 631 -2.38 12.92 15.01
N GLU A 632 -3.43 13.17 15.79
CA GLU A 632 -3.33 13.57 17.20
C GLU A 632 -2.78 12.47 18.12
N ARG A 633 -2.73 11.23 17.64
CA ARG A 633 -2.29 10.04 18.39
C ARG A 633 -1.12 9.31 17.74
N SER A 634 -0.85 9.58 16.47
CA SER A 634 0.23 8.95 15.71
C SER A 634 1.59 9.22 16.34
N ARG A 635 2.44 8.18 16.40
CA ARG A 635 3.82 8.25 16.90
C ARG A 635 4.75 8.92 15.90
N SER A 636 4.46 8.77 14.60
CA SER A 636 5.28 9.33 13.53
C SER A 636 4.43 9.83 12.36
N ILE A 637 4.59 11.10 12.01
CA ILE A 637 3.88 11.76 10.92
C ILE A 637 4.89 12.23 9.89
N LEU A 638 4.68 11.82 8.64
CA LEU A 638 5.40 12.33 7.48
C LEU A 638 4.77 13.64 7.03
N VAL A 639 5.60 14.65 6.76
CA VAL A 639 5.18 15.93 6.20
C VAL A 639 5.94 16.20 4.90
N ALA A 640 5.23 16.50 3.82
CA ALA A 640 5.80 16.90 2.53
C ALA A 640 5.13 18.18 2.02
N ALA A 641 5.92 19.13 1.50
CA ALA A 641 5.44 20.40 0.95
C ALA A 641 6.27 20.78 -0.29
N ILE A 642 5.84 20.30 -1.46
CA ILE A 642 6.67 20.26 -2.67
C ILE A 642 5.88 20.67 -3.92
N SER A 643 6.49 21.42 -4.84
CA SER A 643 5.83 21.86 -6.08
C SER A 643 6.29 21.07 -7.30
N ARG A 644 7.54 21.30 -7.74
CA ARG A 644 8.09 20.73 -8.99
C ARG A 644 9.61 20.74 -8.99
N SER A 645 10.21 19.97 -9.88
CA SER A 645 11.64 19.91 -10.16
C SER A 645 11.91 20.14 -11.65
N ARG A 646 13.12 20.63 -11.99
CA ARG A 646 13.63 20.72 -13.37
C ARG A 646 15.15 20.75 -13.38
N ASN A 647 15.79 20.34 -14.47
CA ASN A 647 17.23 20.55 -14.61
C ASN A 647 17.55 22.05 -14.71
N THR A 648 18.70 22.48 -14.20
CA THR A 648 19.17 23.86 -14.33
C THR A 648 19.39 24.19 -15.81
N GLY A 649 18.78 25.28 -16.28
CA GLY A 649 18.86 25.70 -17.69
C GLY A 649 18.13 24.78 -18.67
N MET A 650 17.17 23.97 -18.20
CA MET A 650 16.29 23.18 -19.07
C MET A 650 15.35 24.08 -19.85
N GLU A 651 15.21 23.85 -21.15
CA GLU A 651 14.30 24.58 -22.04
C GLU A 651 13.48 23.57 -22.86
N ILE A 652 12.17 23.81 -22.94
CA ILE A 652 11.26 23.07 -23.81
C ILE A 652 10.95 23.91 -25.05
N THR A 653 10.82 23.26 -26.20
CA THR A 653 10.56 23.89 -27.50
C THR A 653 9.44 23.10 -28.20
N PRO A 654 8.17 23.30 -27.82
CA PRO A 654 7.05 22.57 -28.40
C PRO A 654 6.96 22.69 -29.92
N GLU A 655 7.45 23.80 -30.49
CA GLU A 655 7.50 24.08 -31.93
C GLU A 655 8.44 23.14 -32.70
N ALA A 656 9.33 22.42 -32.00
CA ALA A 656 10.21 21.42 -32.60
C ALA A 656 9.51 20.09 -32.91
N LEU A 657 8.27 19.91 -32.46
CA LEU A 657 7.50 18.68 -32.70
C LEU A 657 7.23 18.47 -34.19
N SER A 658 7.64 17.31 -34.72
CA SER A 658 7.21 16.83 -36.02
C SER A 658 5.75 16.34 -35.94
N THR A 659 4.92 16.66 -36.93
CA THR A 659 3.51 16.19 -36.97
C THR A 659 3.37 14.67 -37.10
N LYS A 660 4.46 13.94 -37.33
CA LYS A 660 4.47 12.48 -37.50
C LYS A 660 4.77 11.71 -36.21
N ASP A 661 5.41 12.34 -35.23
CA ASP A 661 5.97 11.66 -34.05
C ASP A 661 5.33 12.14 -32.74
N LEU A 662 4.01 11.97 -32.58
CA LEU A 662 3.27 12.52 -31.44
C LEU A 662 3.47 11.79 -30.11
N TRP A 663 4.53 10.99 -29.97
CA TRP A 663 4.79 10.26 -28.73
C TRP A 663 6.21 10.50 -28.23
N GLN A 664 6.81 9.47 -27.63
CA GLN A 664 8.17 9.38 -27.13
C GLN A 664 9.22 10.15 -27.96
N GLN A 665 9.26 9.95 -29.28
CA GLN A 665 10.21 10.64 -30.15
C GLN A 665 9.90 12.15 -30.27
N GLY A 666 8.62 12.54 -30.28
CA GLY A 666 8.21 13.94 -30.20
C GLY A 666 8.52 14.59 -28.85
N LEU A 667 8.34 13.87 -27.74
CA LEU A 667 8.76 14.34 -26.41
C LEU A 667 10.25 14.67 -26.38
N ALA A 668 11.08 13.79 -26.96
CA ALA A 668 12.50 14.01 -27.11
C ALA A 668 12.82 15.23 -27.99
N GLN A 669 12.14 15.38 -29.14
CA GLN A 669 12.29 16.54 -30.03
C GLN A 669 11.98 17.86 -29.31
N MET A 670 10.94 17.88 -28.48
CA MET A 670 10.54 19.07 -27.73
C MET A 670 11.45 19.42 -26.56
N CYS A 671 12.32 18.51 -26.11
CA CYS A 671 13.29 18.78 -25.04
C CYS A 671 14.54 19.50 -25.60
N GLY A 672 14.34 20.65 -26.25
CA GLY A 672 15.35 21.38 -27.00
C GLY A 672 16.67 21.62 -26.25
N ARG A 673 16.61 21.87 -24.94
CA ARG A 673 17.79 21.89 -24.07
C ARG A 673 17.59 21.03 -22.81
N PRO A 674 18.36 19.93 -22.61
CA PRO A 674 18.21 19.05 -21.46
C PRO A 674 18.47 19.68 -20.08
N GLY A 675 19.21 20.80 -20.04
CA GLY A 675 19.76 21.37 -18.81
C GLY A 675 20.93 20.57 -18.21
N ALA A 676 21.29 20.89 -16.97
CA ALA A 676 22.36 20.26 -16.19
C ALA A 676 21.99 20.13 -14.70
N ALA A 677 22.84 19.42 -13.95
CA ALA A 677 22.81 19.41 -12.49
C ALA A 677 23.39 20.72 -11.89
N PRO A 678 23.03 21.08 -10.64
CA PRO A 678 21.99 20.45 -9.82
C PRO A 678 20.59 20.74 -10.38
N ALA A 679 19.61 19.91 -10.03
CA ALA A 679 18.22 20.20 -10.34
C ALA A 679 17.72 21.42 -9.53
N VAL A 680 16.89 22.25 -10.15
CA VAL A 680 16.13 23.31 -9.46
C VAL A 680 14.85 22.69 -8.92
N VAL A 681 14.67 22.76 -7.61
CA VAL A 681 13.50 22.22 -6.91
C VAL A 681 12.72 23.36 -6.27
N ASP A 682 11.49 23.53 -6.73
CA ASP A 682 10.57 24.53 -6.17
C ASP A 682 9.86 23.88 -4.97
N ARG A 683 10.33 24.15 -3.76
CA ARG A 683 9.68 23.75 -2.50
C ARG A 683 8.68 24.81 -2.06
N ILE A 684 7.73 24.43 -1.20
CA ILE A 684 6.67 25.32 -0.73
C ILE A 684 7.07 25.94 0.63
N ASP A 685 7.08 27.27 0.71
CA ASP A 685 7.10 27.97 2.00
C ASP A 685 5.71 27.90 2.60
N CYS A 686 5.61 27.41 3.83
CA CYS A 686 4.37 27.39 4.57
C CYS A 686 4.58 27.20 6.07
N GLU A 687 3.54 27.50 6.82
CA GLU A 687 3.44 27.28 8.25
C GLU A 687 2.26 26.36 8.56
N ILE A 688 2.56 25.24 9.21
CA ILE A 688 1.58 24.23 9.61
C ILE A 688 1.33 24.39 11.11
N ARG A 689 0.07 24.58 11.50
CA ARG A 689 -0.36 24.75 12.89
C ARG A 689 -1.38 23.68 13.26
N ALA A 690 -1.22 23.10 14.43
CA ALA A 690 -2.27 22.33 15.08
C ALA A 690 -1.98 22.22 16.59
N PRO A 691 -3.00 22.23 17.47
CA PRO A 691 -2.78 22.15 18.92
C PRO A 691 -1.94 20.93 19.34
N TRP A 692 -2.18 19.77 18.71
CA TRP A 692 -1.53 18.50 19.02
C TRP A 692 -0.07 18.38 18.55
N LEU A 693 0.43 19.37 17.79
CA LEU A 693 1.85 19.48 17.45
C LEU A 693 2.69 19.93 18.64
N ALA A 694 2.07 20.59 19.64
CA ALA A 694 2.81 21.11 20.79
C ALA A 694 3.51 19.97 21.53
N GLY A 695 4.81 20.13 21.76
CA GLY A 695 5.66 19.14 22.42
C GLY A 695 6.16 17.99 21.54
N MET A 696 5.72 17.88 20.27
CA MET A 696 6.30 16.91 19.34
C MET A 696 7.73 17.30 18.95
N ASN A 697 8.55 16.31 18.63
CA ASN A 697 9.85 16.51 17.99
C ASN A 697 9.65 16.61 16.47
N TYR A 698 10.52 17.35 15.80
CA TYR A 698 10.59 17.38 14.35
C TYR A 698 12.02 17.15 13.85
N GLU A 699 12.12 16.58 12.66
CA GLU A 699 13.34 16.43 11.87
C GLU A 699 13.02 16.86 10.44
N LYS A 700 13.75 17.82 9.88
CA LYS A 700 13.71 18.14 8.46
C LYS A 700 14.85 17.41 7.76
N ARG A 701 14.51 16.59 6.77
CA ARG A 701 15.47 15.77 6.03
C ARG A 701 15.65 16.29 4.62
N SER A 702 16.88 16.28 4.15
CA SER A 702 17.25 16.68 2.79
C SER A 702 17.15 15.51 1.82
N PHE A 703 17.25 15.80 0.52
CA PHE A 703 17.19 14.78 -0.53
C PHE A 703 18.39 13.81 -0.51
N ILE A 704 19.48 14.23 0.14
CA ILE A 704 20.65 13.39 0.43
C ILE A 704 20.53 12.65 1.77
N ARG A 705 19.31 12.55 2.31
CA ARG A 705 18.96 11.83 3.55
C ARG A 705 19.60 12.38 4.83
N GLU A 706 20.17 13.59 4.80
CA GLU A 706 20.71 14.25 5.99
C GLU A 706 19.61 14.97 6.78
N THR A 707 19.65 14.87 8.11
CA THR A 707 18.85 15.74 8.98
C THR A 707 19.59 17.07 9.15
N PHE A 708 19.12 18.12 8.49
CA PHE A 708 19.76 19.45 8.55
C PHE A 708 19.15 20.36 9.61
N GLU A 709 17.96 20.03 10.12
CA GLU A 709 17.31 20.75 11.21
C GLU A 709 16.47 19.76 12.02
N SER A 710 16.52 19.86 13.36
CA SER A 710 15.64 19.13 14.26
C SER A 710 15.39 19.92 15.52
N GLY A 711 14.32 19.60 16.24
CA GLY A 711 13.98 20.28 17.49
C GLY A 711 12.63 19.88 18.05
N LYS A 712 12.15 20.64 19.04
CA LYS A 712 10.86 20.43 19.70
C LYS A 712 9.90 21.56 19.35
N LEU A 713 8.65 21.24 19.01
CA LEU A 713 7.62 22.20 18.62
C LEU A 713 6.97 22.81 19.86
N GLY A 714 7.49 23.94 20.35
CA GLY A 714 6.95 24.59 21.57
C GLY A 714 5.55 25.22 21.40
N SER A 715 5.23 25.77 20.23
CA SER A 715 3.99 26.52 19.98
C SER A 715 2.96 25.78 19.09
N GLY A 716 3.13 24.47 18.91
CA GLY A 716 2.23 23.67 18.06
C GLY A 716 2.30 24.04 16.58
N LYS A 717 3.48 24.42 16.10
CA LYS A 717 3.69 25.01 14.78
C LYS A 717 4.99 24.53 14.13
N LEU A 718 4.89 23.93 12.95
CA LEU A 718 6.02 23.60 12.07
C LEU A 718 6.14 24.65 10.96
N VAL A 719 7.36 25.15 10.71
CA VAL A 719 7.65 26.09 9.63
C VAL A 719 8.52 25.40 8.59
N LEU A 720 8.07 25.41 7.34
CA LEU A 720 8.82 24.93 6.18
C LEU A 720 9.16 26.12 5.30
N ARG A 721 10.44 26.32 4.97
CA ARG A 721 10.86 27.41 4.09
C ARG A 721 11.15 26.90 2.70
N GLY A 722 10.69 27.64 1.68
CA GLY A 722 10.90 27.27 0.28
C GLY A 722 12.38 27.23 -0.14
N TYR A 723 13.26 27.96 0.57
CA TYR A 723 14.70 27.97 0.32
C TYR A 723 15.47 26.86 1.06
N GLU A 724 14.88 26.25 2.09
CA GLU A 724 15.51 25.14 2.82
C GLU A 724 15.48 23.87 1.96
N PRO A 725 16.47 22.97 2.05
CA PRO A 725 16.51 21.75 1.27
C PRO A 725 15.57 20.66 1.82
N THR A 726 14.35 21.01 2.22
CA THR A 726 13.40 20.07 2.83
C THR A 726 12.83 19.11 1.79
N PHE A 727 13.33 17.87 1.77
CA PHE A 727 12.75 16.77 1.00
C PHE A 727 11.47 16.26 1.68
N TYR A 728 11.55 16.03 2.99
CA TYR A 728 10.40 15.83 3.87
C TYR A 728 10.74 16.24 5.30
N ALA A 729 9.72 16.47 6.12
CA ALA A 729 9.88 16.53 7.57
C ALA A 729 9.21 15.32 8.22
N ARG A 730 9.79 14.85 9.33
CA ARG A 730 9.22 13.82 10.19
C ARG A 730 8.89 14.45 11.53
N LEU A 731 7.66 14.26 11.98
CA LEU A 731 7.23 14.62 13.31
C LEU A 731 7.15 13.34 14.14
N THR A 732 7.71 13.35 15.34
CA THR A 732 7.62 12.23 16.27
C THR A 732 7.11 12.69 17.62
N ARG A 733 6.28 11.86 18.25
CA ARG A 733 5.96 12.07 19.67
C ARG A 733 7.15 11.64 20.51
N PRO A 734 7.46 12.33 21.62
CA PRO A 734 8.42 11.82 22.60
C PRO A 734 8.07 10.38 22.96
N ALA A 735 9.08 9.52 23.01
CA ALA A 735 8.87 8.13 23.38
C ALA A 735 8.29 8.11 24.80
N THR A 736 7.12 7.50 24.97
CA THR A 736 6.63 7.21 26.32
C THR A 736 7.52 6.13 26.92
N ARG A 737 8.03 6.38 28.13
CA ARG A 737 8.68 5.40 29.00
C ARG A 737 7.91 4.08 28.96
N ALA A 738 8.59 3.02 28.53
CA ALA A 738 8.00 1.68 28.50
C ALA A 738 7.89 1.15 29.93
N VAL A 739 6.67 0.80 30.36
CA VAL A 739 6.39 0.20 31.67
C VAL A 739 6.26 -1.30 31.48
N LYS A 740 7.17 -2.10 32.03
CA LYS A 740 7.08 -3.57 32.01
C LYS A 740 6.30 -4.10 33.19
N LYS A 741 6.38 -3.42 34.34
CA LYS A 741 5.67 -3.76 35.57
C LYS A 741 5.02 -2.55 36.21
N LEU A 742 3.72 -2.65 36.47
CA LEU A 742 2.91 -1.67 37.19
C LEU A 742 2.56 -2.23 38.57
N LEU A 743 3.05 -1.59 39.62
CA LEU A 743 2.64 -1.87 41.00
C LEU A 743 1.64 -0.81 41.47
N ILE A 744 0.46 -1.24 41.91
CA ILE A 744 -0.51 -0.40 42.62
C ILE A 744 -0.67 -0.99 44.02
N ALA A 745 -0.17 -0.27 45.03
CA ALA A 745 -0.28 -0.68 46.42
C ALA A 745 -1.16 0.31 47.17
N GLY A 746 -2.17 -0.18 47.88
CA GLY A 746 -3.06 0.70 48.61
C GLY A 746 -4.02 0.01 49.55
N ASN A 747 -4.97 0.76 50.09
CA ASN A 747 -5.93 0.24 51.06
C ASN A 747 -7.11 -0.49 50.37
N SER A 748 -8.26 -0.58 51.05
CA SER A 748 -9.44 -1.29 50.58
C SER A 748 -9.98 -0.80 49.23
N ILE A 749 -9.71 0.46 48.86
CA ILE A 749 -10.08 1.03 47.55
C ILE A 749 -9.26 0.38 46.42
N THR A 750 -8.00 0.02 46.72
CA THR A 750 -7.09 -0.63 45.77
C THR A 750 -7.35 -2.13 45.69
N ARG A 751 -7.42 -2.83 46.83
CA ARG A 751 -7.72 -4.26 46.89
C ARG A 751 -8.21 -4.64 48.28
N HIS A 752 -9.30 -5.37 48.39
CA HIS A 752 -9.74 -5.96 49.67
C HIS A 752 -10.17 -7.41 49.49
N PRO A 753 -9.70 -8.36 50.32
CA PRO A 753 -10.13 -9.76 50.25
C PRO A 753 -11.61 -9.92 50.62
N PRO A 754 -12.22 -11.08 50.33
CA PRO A 754 -13.61 -11.35 50.74
C PRO A 754 -13.82 -11.15 52.24
N ALA A 755 -14.94 -10.53 52.61
CA ALA A 755 -15.34 -10.22 53.97
C ALA A 755 -16.86 -10.36 54.12
N ASP A 756 -17.31 -11.57 54.48
CA ASP A 756 -18.73 -11.94 54.58
C ASP A 756 -19.53 -11.00 55.49
N HIS A 757 -18.93 -10.57 56.61
CA HIS A 757 -19.57 -9.66 57.56
C HIS A 757 -19.85 -8.25 57.00
N LEU A 758 -19.22 -7.88 55.89
CA LEU A 758 -19.47 -6.63 55.16
C LEU A 758 -20.35 -6.83 53.92
N GLY A 759 -20.75 -8.06 53.60
CA GLY A 759 -21.42 -8.39 52.34
C GLY A 759 -20.51 -8.26 51.11
N TRP A 760 -19.18 -8.34 51.30
CA TRP A 760 -18.19 -8.18 50.23
C TRP A 760 -17.54 -9.52 49.86
N GLN A 761 -17.60 -9.89 48.58
CA GLN A 761 -17.06 -11.17 48.07
C GLN A 761 -15.91 -11.01 47.07
N GLY A 762 -15.56 -9.77 46.71
CA GLY A 762 -14.50 -9.49 45.74
C GLY A 762 -13.10 -9.65 46.33
N ASN A 763 -12.10 -9.69 45.44
CA ASN A 763 -10.66 -9.65 45.79
C ASN A 763 -9.94 -8.60 44.91
N TRP A 764 -10.58 -7.45 44.79
CA TRP A 764 -10.18 -6.29 43.99
C TRP A 764 -10.63 -5.01 44.71
N GLY A 765 -10.61 -3.84 44.07
CA GLY A 765 -11.03 -2.59 44.72
C GLY A 765 -12.43 -2.66 45.32
N MET A 766 -12.57 -2.41 46.62
CA MET A 766 -13.84 -2.56 47.34
C MET A 766 -14.92 -1.63 46.75
N ALA A 767 -16.13 -2.18 46.61
CA ALA A 767 -17.30 -1.58 45.99
C ALA A 767 -17.29 -1.43 44.46
N ALA A 768 -16.25 -1.91 43.76
CA ALA A 768 -16.38 -2.22 42.33
C ALA A 768 -17.13 -3.54 42.15
N THR A 769 -18.06 -3.61 41.20
CA THR A 769 -18.87 -4.83 41.00
C THR A 769 -18.13 -5.97 40.29
N ALA A 770 -17.00 -5.68 39.63
CA ALA A 770 -16.15 -6.64 38.93
C ALA A 770 -14.69 -6.12 38.88
N PRO A 771 -13.68 -6.99 38.73
CA PRO A 771 -12.27 -6.56 38.73
C PRO A 771 -11.98 -5.57 37.59
N GLU A 772 -12.48 -5.80 36.37
CA GLU A 772 -12.29 -4.90 35.22
C GLU A 772 -12.93 -3.52 35.40
N LYS A 773 -13.74 -3.34 36.45
CA LYS A 773 -14.38 -2.06 36.77
C LYS A 773 -13.68 -1.28 37.87
N ASP A 774 -12.75 -1.87 38.62
CA ASP A 774 -11.96 -1.13 39.59
C ASP A 774 -10.96 -0.17 38.91
N PHE A 775 -10.40 0.75 39.69
CA PHE A 775 -9.51 1.76 39.09
C PHE A 775 -8.16 1.18 38.65
N ALA A 776 -7.68 0.10 39.29
CA ALA A 776 -6.37 -0.48 39.04
C ALA A 776 -6.34 -1.20 37.68
N HIS A 777 -7.33 -2.04 37.40
CA HIS A 777 -7.48 -2.75 36.12
C HIS A 777 -7.82 -1.79 34.99
N ARG A 778 -8.64 -0.76 35.23
CA ARG A 778 -8.92 0.28 34.23
C ARG A 778 -7.67 1.07 33.86
N LEU A 779 -6.88 1.48 34.85
CA LEU A 779 -5.64 2.22 34.60
C LEU A 779 -4.61 1.35 33.87
N HIS A 780 -4.53 0.05 34.22
CA HIS A 780 -3.72 -0.92 33.48
C HIS A 780 -4.17 -1.08 32.02
N ALA A 781 -5.48 -1.13 31.77
CA ALA A 781 -6.02 -1.14 30.41
C ALA A 781 -5.62 0.12 29.62
N TYR A 782 -5.74 1.31 30.22
CA TYR A 782 -5.28 2.56 29.59
C TYR A 782 -3.78 2.55 29.27
N LEU A 783 -2.97 1.98 30.17
CA LEU A 783 -1.54 1.80 29.94
C LEU A 783 -1.27 0.81 28.80
N CYS A 784 -1.95 -0.34 28.77
CA CYS A 784 -1.84 -1.33 27.69
C CYS A 784 -2.31 -0.79 26.33
N GLU A 785 -3.27 0.13 26.30
CA GLU A 785 -3.68 0.80 25.07
C GLU A 785 -2.62 1.82 24.59
N ALA A 786 -1.87 2.41 25.51
CA ALA A 786 -0.82 3.39 25.20
C ALA A 786 0.49 2.75 24.71
N GLN A 787 0.81 1.52 25.14
CA GLN A 787 2.01 0.78 24.74
C GLN A 787 1.70 -0.62 24.20
N SER A 788 2.31 -0.97 23.06
CA SER A 788 1.92 -2.15 22.28
C SER A 788 2.65 -3.44 22.71
N ASP A 789 3.90 -3.35 23.20
CA ASP A 789 4.71 -4.51 23.63
C ASP A 789 5.97 -4.05 24.42
N PRO A 790 6.37 -4.72 25.52
CA PRO A 790 5.61 -5.71 26.29
C PRO A 790 4.37 -5.10 26.94
N LYS A 791 3.29 -5.89 27.02
CA LYS A 791 2.16 -5.54 27.89
C LYS A 791 2.65 -5.50 29.34
N PRO A 792 2.40 -4.42 30.10
CA PRO A 792 2.83 -4.34 31.50
C PRO A 792 2.21 -5.49 32.32
N GLU A 793 3.00 -6.11 33.18
CA GLU A 793 2.51 -6.95 34.27
C GLU A 793 1.82 -6.05 35.31
N LEU A 794 0.61 -6.40 35.73
CA LEU A 794 -0.13 -5.68 36.78
C LEU A 794 0.02 -6.40 38.12
N ILE A 795 0.55 -5.68 39.12
CA ILE A 795 0.72 -6.14 40.48
C ILE A 795 -0.15 -5.26 41.38
N ILE A 796 -1.09 -5.87 42.10
CA ILE A 796 -1.99 -5.16 43.01
C ILE A 796 -1.82 -5.68 44.42
N GLU A 797 -1.33 -4.81 45.31
CA GLU A 797 -1.03 -5.14 46.69
C GLU A 797 -1.90 -4.37 47.68
N ASN A 798 -2.22 -5.04 48.78
CA ASN A 798 -2.92 -4.42 49.90
C ASN A 798 -1.91 -3.90 50.92
N LEU A 799 -2.05 -2.62 51.27
CA LEU A 799 -1.35 -1.95 52.36
C LEU A 799 -2.38 -1.48 53.38
N PHE A 800 -2.89 -2.40 54.22
CA PHE A 800 -3.83 -2.07 55.29
C PHE A 800 -3.13 -1.24 56.37
N GLU A 801 -3.61 -0.03 56.64
CA GLU A 801 -2.94 0.98 57.47
C GLU A 801 -3.67 1.28 58.80
N GLY A 802 -4.55 0.39 59.28
CA GLY A 802 -5.38 0.64 60.49
C GLY A 802 -4.61 1.10 61.73
N ASP A 803 -3.40 0.57 61.95
CA ASP A 803 -2.49 0.99 63.05
C ASP A 803 -1.38 1.96 62.59
N GLY A 804 -1.52 2.58 61.41
CA GLY A 804 -0.51 3.42 60.75
C GLY A 804 0.46 2.64 59.85
N LEU A 805 1.51 3.33 59.37
CA LEU A 805 2.53 2.77 58.46
C LEU A 805 3.85 2.40 59.16
N ALA A 806 4.04 2.79 60.42
CA ALA A 806 5.24 2.46 61.19
C ALA A 806 5.37 0.94 61.44
N GLY A 807 6.58 0.40 61.38
CA GLY A 807 6.86 -1.01 61.66
C GLY A 807 6.55 -2.00 60.51
N LYS A 808 6.22 -1.50 59.31
CA LYS A 808 5.84 -2.32 58.13
C LYS A 808 6.98 -2.53 57.13
N GLU A 809 8.22 -2.42 57.56
CA GLU A 809 9.42 -2.52 56.70
C GLU A 809 9.50 -3.81 55.88
N ASN A 810 9.05 -4.94 56.45
CA ASN A 810 9.04 -6.21 55.72
C ASN A 810 8.08 -6.18 54.51
N LEU A 811 6.95 -5.49 54.64
CA LEU A 811 5.99 -5.30 53.54
C LEU A 811 6.54 -4.33 52.50
N PHE A 812 7.21 -3.26 52.94
CA PHE A 812 7.89 -2.33 52.03
C PHE A 812 9.01 -3.02 51.24
N ALA A 813 9.76 -3.91 51.88
CA ALA A 813 10.78 -4.73 51.24
C ALA A 813 10.17 -5.71 50.23
N ALA A 814 9.00 -6.30 50.52
CA ALA A 814 8.28 -7.11 49.55
C ALA A 814 7.87 -6.30 48.32
N PHE A 815 7.33 -5.09 48.50
CA PHE A 815 6.98 -4.22 47.37
C PHE A 815 8.20 -3.83 46.54
N ALA A 816 9.30 -3.49 47.20
CA ALA A 816 10.59 -3.18 46.57
C ALA A 816 11.13 -4.37 45.76
N SER A 817 10.92 -5.61 46.22
CA SER A 817 11.39 -6.83 45.52
C SER A 817 10.74 -7.06 44.15
N TYR A 818 9.59 -6.45 43.88
CA TYR A 818 8.94 -6.54 42.56
C TYR A 818 9.69 -5.78 41.46
N GLN A 819 10.51 -4.78 41.84
CA GLN A 819 11.27 -3.91 40.93
C GLN A 819 10.38 -3.31 39.82
N ALA A 820 9.21 -2.80 40.19
CA ALA A 820 8.26 -2.24 39.24
C ALA A 820 8.76 -0.95 38.58
N ASP A 821 8.37 -0.68 37.33
CA ASP A 821 8.77 0.52 36.57
C ASP A 821 7.87 1.72 36.85
N LEU A 822 6.60 1.44 37.18
CA LEU A 822 5.60 2.42 37.60
C LEU A 822 4.96 1.94 38.90
N VAL A 823 5.01 2.79 39.93
CA VAL A 823 4.47 2.47 41.26
C VAL A 823 3.49 3.55 41.70
N LEU A 824 2.27 3.15 42.06
CA LEU A 824 1.25 4.04 42.63
C LEU A 824 0.94 3.60 44.06
N ILE A 825 1.14 4.51 45.02
CA ILE A 825 0.85 4.23 46.43
C ILE A 825 -0.37 5.04 46.89
N GLN A 826 -1.51 4.35 47.04
CA GLN A 826 -2.80 4.94 47.43
C GLN A 826 -3.17 4.53 48.86
N VAL A 827 -2.87 5.38 49.83
CA VAL A 827 -3.16 5.16 51.26
C VAL A 827 -3.57 6.46 51.95
N GLY A 828 -3.79 6.42 53.26
CA GLY A 828 -4.15 7.53 54.13
C GLY A 828 -5.58 7.45 54.66
N ASP A 829 -6.49 6.69 54.04
CA ASP A 829 -7.90 6.65 54.42
C ASP A 829 -8.14 6.00 55.78
N ASN A 830 -7.38 4.94 56.14
CA ASN A 830 -7.62 4.18 57.38
C ASN A 830 -6.76 4.63 58.57
N THR A 831 -5.84 5.59 58.39
CA THR A 831 -5.00 6.12 59.49
C THR A 831 -5.79 7.16 60.30
N SER A 832 -6.08 6.91 61.59
CA SER A 832 -6.86 7.86 62.42
C SER A 832 -6.14 9.20 62.64
N LEU A 833 -6.90 10.28 62.82
CA LEU A 833 -6.33 11.62 63.06
C LEU A 833 -5.55 11.71 64.37
N ASP A 834 -5.92 10.92 65.38
CA ASP A 834 -5.28 10.91 66.70
C ASP A 834 -3.85 10.38 66.66
N ILE A 835 -3.52 9.59 65.63
CA ILE A 835 -2.17 9.06 65.44
C ILE A 835 -1.47 9.63 64.21
N ALA A 836 -2.15 10.28 63.25
CA ALA A 836 -1.54 10.79 62.02
C ALA A 836 -0.61 11.99 62.27
N ASN A 837 0.70 11.74 62.26
CA ASN A 837 1.73 12.76 62.45
C ASN A 837 3.00 12.43 61.65
N GLU A 838 4.07 13.19 61.90
CA GLU A 838 5.34 13.02 61.20
C GLU A 838 5.96 11.62 61.42
N GLU A 839 5.92 11.08 62.64
CA GLU A 839 6.54 9.79 63.00
C GLU A 839 5.76 8.58 62.49
N THR A 840 4.44 8.67 62.43
CA THR A 840 3.55 7.54 62.15
C THR A 840 3.09 7.47 60.69
N LEU A 841 3.12 8.60 59.97
CA LEU A 841 2.66 8.71 58.59
C LEU A 841 3.73 9.28 57.66
N THR A 842 4.27 10.48 57.92
CA THR A 842 5.25 11.11 56.99
C THR A 842 6.54 10.30 56.87
N LYS A 843 7.23 10.00 57.97
CA LYS A 843 8.50 9.27 57.94
C LYS A 843 8.37 7.84 57.40
N PRO A 844 7.39 7.02 57.82
CA PRO A 844 7.22 5.69 57.27
C PRO A 844 6.84 5.71 55.78
N TYR A 845 6.01 6.66 55.35
CA TYR A 845 5.67 6.83 53.92
C TYR A 845 6.88 7.25 53.10
N ALA A 846 7.68 8.21 53.58
CA ALA A 846 8.94 8.61 52.95
C ALA A 846 9.91 7.43 52.85
N LYS A 847 9.99 6.58 53.89
CA LYS A 847 10.81 5.36 53.89
C LYS A 847 10.34 4.34 52.86
N LEU A 848 9.04 4.11 52.73
CA LEU A 848 8.48 3.27 51.67
C LEU A 848 8.86 3.80 50.27
N LEU A 849 8.65 5.08 50.01
CA LEU A 849 9.01 5.70 48.74
C LEU A 849 10.51 5.59 48.44
N ALA A 850 11.36 5.80 49.45
CA ALA A 850 12.81 5.66 49.33
C ALA A 850 13.21 4.22 48.98
N MET A 851 12.66 3.22 49.67
CA MET A 851 12.95 1.80 49.40
C MET A 851 12.53 1.37 47.99
N LEU A 852 11.38 1.85 47.51
CA LEU A 852 10.92 1.59 46.14
C LEU A 852 11.85 2.18 45.10
N LYS A 853 12.32 3.42 45.32
CA LYS A 853 13.29 4.09 44.44
C LYS A 853 14.69 3.47 44.51
N GLU A 854 15.12 2.99 45.67
CA GLU A 854 16.40 2.31 45.82
C GLU A 854 16.40 0.96 45.07
N ALA A 855 15.30 0.21 45.13
CA ALA A 855 15.19 -1.09 44.48
C ALA A 855 15.08 -1.01 42.94
N ASN A 856 14.53 0.09 42.42
CA ASN A 856 14.56 0.43 41.01
C ASN A 856 14.75 1.96 40.83
N PRO A 857 16.01 2.43 40.68
CA PRO A 857 16.32 3.86 40.54
C PRO A 857 15.66 4.53 39.35
N ASP A 858 15.37 3.74 38.31
CA ASP A 858 14.70 4.27 37.15
C ASP A 858 13.22 4.47 37.44
N ALA A 859 12.56 3.73 38.35
CA ALA A 859 11.09 3.69 38.53
C ALA A 859 10.40 5.06 38.70
N LEU A 860 9.24 5.22 38.05
CA LEU A 860 8.33 6.33 38.32
C LEU A 860 7.46 5.96 39.54
N VAL A 861 7.87 6.43 40.72
CA VAL A 861 7.17 6.19 41.98
C VAL A 861 6.31 7.40 42.34
N CYS A 862 4.99 7.22 42.39
CA CYS A 862 4.01 8.27 42.65
C CYS A 862 3.20 8.00 43.92
N GLY A 863 3.02 9.04 44.74
CA GLY A 863 2.02 9.02 45.81
C GLY A 863 0.66 9.44 45.28
N VAL A 864 -0.41 8.81 45.76
CA VAL A 864 -1.79 9.12 45.39
C VAL A 864 -2.52 9.65 46.61
N SER A 865 -3.19 10.79 46.47
CA SER A 865 -4.00 11.37 47.54
C SER A 865 -5.12 10.43 47.96
N MET A 866 -5.57 10.55 49.20
CA MET A 866 -6.64 9.72 49.74
C MET A 866 -8.01 9.94 49.05
N TRP A 867 -8.92 8.98 49.17
CA TRP A 867 -10.31 9.15 48.73
C TRP A 867 -11.09 10.05 49.69
N GLY A 868 -10.96 9.84 50.99
CA GLY A 868 -11.70 10.52 52.07
C GLY A 868 -11.43 12.01 52.27
N ALA A 869 -10.68 12.66 51.37
CA ALA A 869 -10.43 14.10 51.31
C ALA A 869 -10.07 14.79 52.65
N CYS A 870 -9.11 14.25 53.41
CA CYS A 870 -8.57 14.91 54.60
C CYS A 870 -7.33 15.75 54.26
N PRO A 871 -7.40 17.10 54.30
CA PRO A 871 -6.26 17.96 53.93
C PRO A 871 -5.02 17.73 54.79
N GLN A 872 -5.19 17.45 56.09
CA GLN A 872 -4.08 17.23 57.01
C GLN A 872 -3.27 15.96 56.66
N ARG A 873 -3.93 14.82 56.44
CA ARG A 873 -3.25 13.57 56.06
C ARG A 873 -2.63 13.66 54.66
N ASN A 874 -3.33 14.27 53.71
CA ASN A 874 -2.78 14.55 52.38
C ASN A 874 -1.53 15.44 52.45
N ALA A 875 -1.51 16.47 53.30
CA ALA A 875 -0.35 17.33 53.48
C ALA A 875 0.85 16.55 54.03
N LEU A 876 0.64 15.67 55.02
CA LEU A 876 1.69 14.83 55.61
C LEU A 876 2.30 13.85 54.59
N MET A 877 1.47 13.20 53.76
CA MET A 877 1.95 12.27 52.71
C MET A 877 2.60 13.03 51.55
N LYS A 878 2.03 14.17 51.13
CA LYS A 878 2.63 15.01 50.10
C LYS A 878 4.00 15.53 50.53
N ALA A 879 4.18 15.93 51.79
CA ALA A 879 5.49 16.35 52.30
C ALA A 879 6.54 15.23 52.17
N ALA A 880 6.16 13.97 52.41
CA ALA A 880 7.02 12.82 52.19
C ALA A 880 7.33 12.58 50.70
N CYS A 881 6.34 12.73 49.81
CA CYS A 881 6.57 12.71 48.36
C CYS A 881 7.55 13.80 47.91
N ASP A 882 7.34 15.03 48.34
CA ASP A 882 8.19 16.18 48.00
C ASP A 882 9.64 15.95 48.48
N ALA A 883 9.83 15.43 49.71
CA ALA A 883 11.14 15.11 50.26
C ALA A 883 11.88 13.99 49.49
N GLN A 884 11.14 13.06 48.88
CA GLN A 884 11.71 11.97 48.07
C GLN A 884 11.75 12.29 46.58
N GLY A 885 11.28 13.47 46.13
CA GLY A 885 11.12 13.79 44.72
C GLY A 885 10.16 12.86 43.97
N ALA A 886 9.12 12.37 44.65
CA ALA A 886 8.07 11.52 44.07
C ALA A 886 6.87 12.38 43.65
N PRO A 887 6.30 12.22 42.43
CA PRO A 887 5.09 12.94 42.04
C PRO A 887 3.90 12.65 42.95
N TRP A 888 3.05 13.66 43.16
CA TRP A 888 1.82 13.57 43.95
C TRP A 888 0.59 13.68 43.05
N LEU A 889 -0.18 12.60 42.95
CA LEU A 889 -1.37 12.48 42.11
C LEU A 889 -2.63 12.75 42.93
N TYR A 890 -3.47 13.65 42.46
CA TYR A 890 -4.63 14.13 43.22
C TYR A 890 -5.96 13.55 42.73
N ILE A 891 -6.65 12.84 43.62
CA ILE A 891 -7.98 12.22 43.42
C ILE A 891 -9.00 12.62 44.49
N SER A 892 -8.58 13.24 45.62
CA SER A 892 -9.47 13.55 46.75
C SER A 892 -10.66 14.45 46.41
N HIS A 893 -10.60 15.22 45.32
CA HIS A 893 -11.73 16.06 44.90
C HIS A 893 -12.97 15.24 44.49
N LEU A 894 -12.78 13.97 44.10
CA LEU A 894 -13.85 13.12 43.57
C LEU A 894 -14.88 12.74 44.64
N ILE A 895 -14.49 12.52 45.90
CA ILE A 895 -15.45 12.13 46.94
C ILE A 895 -16.50 13.22 47.23
N GLY A 896 -16.20 14.48 46.87
CA GLY A 896 -17.13 15.60 47.03
C GLY A 896 -18.40 15.48 46.19
N ASP A 897 -18.38 14.63 45.16
CA ASP A 897 -19.53 14.32 44.32
C ASP A 897 -20.11 12.95 44.70
N GLU A 898 -21.35 12.95 45.17
CA GLU A 898 -22.03 11.74 45.66
C GLU A 898 -22.21 10.69 44.57
N GLN A 899 -22.25 11.07 43.28
CA GLN A 899 -22.45 10.14 42.17
C GLN A 899 -21.30 9.13 42.01
N TYR A 900 -20.15 9.41 42.61
CA TYR A 900 -18.97 8.56 42.56
C TYR A 900 -18.89 7.60 43.75
N ARG A 901 -19.71 7.76 44.78
CA ARG A 901 -19.78 6.83 45.91
C ARG A 901 -20.70 5.65 45.57
N ALA A 902 -20.34 4.46 46.04
CA ALA A 902 -21.08 3.22 45.78
C ALA A 902 -22.54 3.27 46.27
N VAL A 903 -22.83 4.06 47.31
CA VAL A 903 -24.21 4.31 47.78
C VAL A 903 -25.13 4.82 46.66
N SER A 904 -24.60 5.57 45.68
CA SER A 904 -25.38 6.13 44.57
C SER A 904 -25.70 5.11 43.47
N GLU A 905 -25.10 3.91 43.54
CA GLU A 905 -25.28 2.83 42.56
C GLU A 905 -26.19 1.72 43.10
N GLY A 906 -26.33 1.62 44.43
CA GLY A 906 -27.26 0.71 45.08
C GLY A 906 -26.87 -0.77 44.98
N HIS A 907 -25.58 -1.06 44.78
CA HIS A 907 -25.07 -2.44 44.65
C HIS A 907 -24.82 -3.14 45.99
N PHE A 908 -24.69 -2.40 47.09
CA PHE A 908 -24.29 -2.94 48.39
C PHE A 908 -25.18 -2.41 49.53
N GLU A 909 -25.39 -3.20 50.56
CA GLU A 909 -26.22 -2.82 51.72
C GLU A 909 -25.39 -2.24 52.88
N ASN A 910 -24.11 -2.64 53.00
CA ASN A 910 -23.24 -2.20 54.09
C ASN A 910 -22.79 -0.74 53.92
N GLY A 911 -22.98 0.09 54.95
CA GLY A 911 -22.63 1.51 54.92
C GLY A 911 -21.13 1.79 54.71
N GLY A 912 -20.25 0.93 55.23
CA GLY A 912 -18.80 1.02 55.03
C GLY A 912 -18.41 0.73 53.58
N VAL A 913 -18.98 -0.30 52.96
CA VAL A 913 -18.78 -0.58 51.52
C VAL A 913 -19.34 0.58 50.68
N ASN A 914 -20.51 1.11 51.04
CA ASN A 914 -21.17 2.21 50.34
C ASN A 914 -20.42 3.56 50.39
N TRP A 915 -19.47 3.74 51.32
CA TRP A 915 -18.57 4.90 51.37
C TRP A 915 -17.48 4.88 50.29
N HIS A 916 -17.10 3.68 49.82
CA HIS A 916 -16.09 3.49 48.79
C HIS A 916 -16.56 4.01 47.42
N PRO A 917 -15.64 4.25 46.47
CA PRO A 917 -16.03 4.57 45.10
C PRO A 917 -16.76 3.39 44.44
N GLY A 918 -17.94 3.64 43.87
CA GLY A 918 -18.65 2.66 43.04
C GLY A 918 -18.01 2.49 41.65
N ASP A 919 -18.62 1.75 40.73
CA ASP A 919 -18.12 1.56 39.36
C ASP A 919 -17.82 2.91 38.66
N ARG A 920 -18.68 3.93 38.85
CA ARG A 920 -18.47 5.29 38.32
C ARG A 920 -17.30 5.99 38.99
N GLY A 921 -17.19 5.87 40.32
CA GLY A 921 -16.10 6.46 41.08
C GLY A 921 -14.75 5.84 40.74
N MET A 922 -14.69 4.51 40.59
CA MET A 922 -13.50 3.78 40.19
C MET A 922 -13.02 4.22 38.80
N LYS A 923 -13.96 4.39 37.85
CA LYS A 923 -13.63 4.97 36.54
C LYS A 923 -13.09 6.40 36.66
N ALA A 924 -13.74 7.24 37.47
CA ALA A 924 -13.31 8.63 37.67
C ALA A 924 -11.91 8.72 38.29
N ILE A 925 -11.58 7.84 39.23
CA ILE A 925 -10.22 7.71 39.79
C ILE A 925 -9.23 7.32 38.69
N ALA A 926 -9.52 6.28 37.91
CA ALA A 926 -8.64 5.85 36.82
C ALA A 926 -8.41 6.96 35.78
N ASP A 927 -9.46 7.69 35.41
CA ASP A 927 -9.39 8.82 34.46
C ASP A 927 -8.53 9.99 35.02
N ALA A 928 -8.71 10.32 36.30
CA ALA A 928 -7.97 11.38 36.98
C ALA A 928 -6.49 11.02 37.12
N LEU A 929 -6.18 9.77 37.49
CA LEU A 929 -4.81 9.27 37.57
C LEU A 929 -4.15 9.26 36.18
N TRP A 930 -4.84 8.74 35.16
CA TRP A 930 -4.29 8.65 33.81
C TRP A 930 -3.99 10.02 33.20
N THR A 931 -4.85 11.01 33.44
CA THR A 931 -4.65 12.38 32.96
C THR A 931 -3.39 13.01 33.55
N GLN A 932 -3.06 12.69 34.81
CA GLN A 932 -1.85 13.18 35.49
C GLN A 932 -0.61 12.35 35.14
N LEU A 933 -0.74 11.03 35.00
CA LEU A 933 0.36 10.10 34.72
C LEU A 933 0.86 10.14 33.29
N ARG A 934 -0.05 10.27 32.32
CA ARG A 934 0.29 10.15 30.89
C ARG A 934 1.38 11.14 30.43
N PRO A 935 1.38 12.43 30.84
CA PRO A 935 2.48 13.34 30.52
C PRO A 935 3.81 12.93 31.15
N MET A 936 3.79 12.44 32.40
CA MET A 936 5.00 12.02 33.14
C MET A 936 5.64 10.78 32.52
N LEU A 937 4.84 9.90 31.90
CA LEU A 937 5.34 8.78 31.13
C LEU A 937 5.94 9.21 29.79
N ALA A 938 5.73 10.44 29.31
CA ALA A 938 6.26 10.95 28.05
C ALA A 938 7.52 11.82 28.21
N GLU A 939 7.94 12.07 29.45
CA GLU A 939 9.19 12.73 29.86
C GLU A 939 10.28 11.68 30.10
#